data_AF-A0A4R6UTK1-F1
#
_entry.id   AF-A0A4R6UTK1-F1
#
_cell.length_a   1.000
_cell.length_b   1.000
_cell.length_c   1.000
_cell.angle_alpha   90.00
_cell.angle_beta   90.00
_cell.angle_gamma   90.00
#
_symmetry.space_group_name_H-M   'P 1'
#
loop_
_entity.id
_entity.type
_entity.pdbx_description
1 polymer ?
#
loop_
_entity_poly.entity_id
_entity_poly.type
_entity_poly.pdbx_seq_one_letter_code
_entity_poly.pdbx_strand_id
1 'polypeptide(L)'
;MFKQWWHTALAVVVMGLVACASSSESSEQNVSQQKPGQQAAAMLPDITPSGIGLDACIDAPLTGLQSNPLTKASINPVALGSTSVVTNQLPDGVLRIHYQRAGDDYAGWGLHVWNQAGDAVTIFPTWDNPVMPAGSDDFGVYYDLPIQNENGIVGYLFHLGDVKDHNGADQFYTLGNTREIWRKQNDPNTYEENPDLVNTTPDSDYLRVHYKRYASDYDGFGLHIWEFAGGQDIDRSRLPPGIDIGIWPEPVPFSEPMISGVDAFGVWVDIPIKKYSEGARGFNFLVHKGVDDAGKDGGDRVAVFASGYEIWLLQGDNTVYYQPPRGSITTTEAKAYWVDQRTLLWPRVDGAGEFRLYFASQGGISAGETIANADGHFALSVIANEQLPDELQQRYQYLNKPYTVLQLQNLPEVFIKRVLKSQLVLAHFDSDGVLNDASSVQTAGVIDALYADAAKNEQLGVKAGNGAPQFKLWAPTAKNVAVCIYDQGNEGNAFAIRQMRQNPHTGVWSVQGLPNWNGKYYRYVVDVVVRRLGSVQRNLVTDPYSISLSANSQRSWIGSLNDSALKPSGWINHSIPSLAAPEDISIYEMHVRDFSAYDQSVPENHRGKFKAFTNSQSNGMQHLQVLAEAGLSHLHLLPVNDIATIPEVGCVQPAIPDAAPDSEAQQAAVFAVRDQDCFNWGYDPLHYNVPEGSYATDASDAAMRVREFREMVQALHQAGLRVAIDVVYNHTPAAGQDQKSVLDKIVPDYYHRLDDRGNVANSTCCANTATENAMMAKLMIDSAVLWAKEYQVDALRFDLMGHQPLSAMLELEQAVNQAAGREIYLYGEGWNFGEVANDARFIQATQKNLAGTGIGSFNDRARDSARGGSSFDGGNALIANQGVFNGLYLDNNGMGSNNVNDLLWHSDMIRLGLAGTLKQFSFQTFDGSQKRGDEIYYGGAPAGYALDPQEIINYVDKHDNQTLYDINAYKLPEGTSKHERARAQLLGIAYVALAQGVPFFHAGMDLLRSKSFDRDSYNSGDWFNKLDFSYQQNNFGVGAPIAEKNQENWWIIKPRLANPNLKPHANDIAFTHAVFKDLLKLRNSSTLFRLRRGEDVVQRLRFANTGPGQQAGVIAMVLDGENYAGANFRRIVVLFNIDKHDRSLSIAGTESLPLTLHPVQQQGADARVKAASFNSGEFTVPARTVAVFVQEN
;
A
#
# COMPACT_ATOMS: atom_id res chain seq x y z
N MET A 1 -30.86 -40.63 -32.85
CA MET A 1 -30.64 -42.03 -33.30
C MET A 1 -29.18 -42.35 -32.97
N PHE A 2 -28.81 -43.15 -31.96
CA PHE A 2 -29.01 -44.59 -31.67
C PHE A 2 -27.80 -45.45 -32.08
N LYS A 3 -27.32 -46.30 -31.14
CA LYS A 3 -26.33 -47.41 -31.26
C LYS A 3 -24.86 -46.98 -31.36
N GLN A 4 -23.93 -47.23 -30.42
CA GLN A 4 -23.89 -48.09 -29.20
C GLN A 4 -23.86 -49.62 -29.47
N TRP A 5 -23.16 -50.36 -28.58
CA TRP A 5 -23.09 -51.83 -28.38
C TRP A 5 -21.95 -52.62 -29.10
N TRP A 6 -21.24 -53.60 -28.50
CA TRP A 6 -20.91 -54.01 -27.10
C TRP A 6 -20.14 -55.37 -27.12
N HIS A 7 -19.73 -55.89 -25.93
CA HIS A 7 -19.44 -57.30 -25.55
C HIS A 7 -18.00 -57.88 -25.73
N THR A 8 -17.49 -58.86 -24.94
CA THR A 8 -17.70 -59.31 -23.51
C THR A 8 -16.75 -60.49 -23.15
N ALA A 9 -16.42 -60.67 -21.84
CA ALA A 9 -16.05 -61.91 -21.10
C ALA A 9 -14.65 -62.62 -21.21
N LEU A 10 -13.94 -62.59 -20.07
CA LEU A 10 -13.72 -63.68 -19.06
C LEU A 10 -12.85 -64.95 -19.32
N ALA A 11 -12.30 -65.46 -18.19
CA ALA A 11 -11.61 -66.74 -17.88
C ALA A 11 -10.05 -66.76 -18.01
N VAL A 12 -9.17 -67.11 -17.03
CA VAL A 12 -9.13 -67.98 -15.80
C VAL A 12 -8.59 -69.40 -16.08
N VAL A 13 -7.55 -69.98 -15.43
CA VAL A 13 -6.47 -69.60 -14.46
C VAL A 13 -5.40 -70.77 -14.48
N VAL A 14 -4.55 -70.99 -13.45
CA VAL A 14 -3.82 -72.26 -13.08
C VAL A 14 -2.38 -72.41 -13.63
N MET A 15 -1.32 -72.82 -12.89
CA MET A 15 -0.90 -72.71 -11.46
C MET A 15 0.55 -73.25 -11.29
N GLY A 16 1.36 -72.64 -10.40
CA GLY A 16 2.33 -73.31 -9.48
C GLY A 16 3.53 -74.13 -10.02
N LEU A 17 4.48 -74.61 -9.20
CA LEU A 17 4.91 -74.28 -7.81
C LEU A 17 6.19 -75.11 -7.45
N VAL A 18 6.91 -74.76 -6.37
CA VAL A 18 7.88 -75.59 -5.58
C VAL A 18 9.35 -75.78 -6.07
N ALA A 19 10.23 -74.90 -5.56
CA ALA A 19 11.31 -75.14 -4.56
C ALA A 19 12.70 -75.82 -4.83
N CYS A 20 13.67 -75.27 -4.06
CA CYS A 20 14.81 -75.91 -3.35
C CYS A 20 16.19 -76.17 -4.00
N ALA A 21 17.17 -75.36 -3.55
CA ALA A 21 18.30 -75.73 -2.65
C ALA A 21 19.74 -75.82 -3.19
N SER A 22 20.70 -75.35 -2.35
CA SER A 22 22.18 -75.58 -2.34
C SER A 22 23.00 -75.06 -3.54
N SER A 23 24.31 -74.71 -3.50
CA SER A 23 25.31 -74.32 -2.47
C SER A 23 26.53 -73.69 -3.23
N SER A 24 27.63 -73.12 -2.69
CA SER A 24 28.17 -72.92 -1.33
C SER A 24 29.28 -71.81 -1.35
N GLU A 25 29.76 -71.42 -0.16
CA GLU A 25 31.13 -71.03 0.29
C GLU A 25 32.33 -71.05 -0.71
N SER A 26 33.45 -70.33 -0.51
CA SER A 26 33.86 -69.18 0.35
C SER A 26 35.32 -68.80 0.01
N SER A 27 35.79 -67.57 0.31
CA SER A 27 37.15 -67.25 0.82
C SER A 27 37.50 -65.76 0.71
N GLU A 28 38.28 -65.26 1.67
CA GLU A 28 38.63 -63.84 1.90
C GLU A 28 39.78 -63.32 1.00
N GLN A 29 39.87 -62.00 0.79
CA GLN A 29 40.93 -61.16 1.39
C GLN A 29 40.75 -59.65 1.11
N ASN A 30 41.24 -58.82 2.04
CA ASN A 30 41.16 -57.35 2.06
C ASN A 30 42.15 -56.67 1.09
N VAL A 31 41.84 -55.43 0.66
CA VAL A 31 42.54 -54.18 1.10
C VAL A 31 42.06 -52.93 0.34
N SER A 32 41.69 -51.91 1.13
CA SER A 32 41.53 -50.46 0.85
C SER A 32 41.15 -49.92 -0.55
N GLN A 33 40.02 -49.18 -0.60
CA GLN A 33 40.00 -47.75 -0.97
C GLN A 33 38.63 -47.14 -0.62
N GLN A 34 38.57 -46.31 0.43
CA GLN A 34 37.36 -45.51 0.71
C GLN A 34 37.30 -44.30 -0.22
N LYS A 35 36.19 -44.16 -0.95
CA LYS A 35 35.81 -42.91 -1.62
C LYS A 35 34.67 -42.26 -0.82
N PRO A 36 34.81 -41.03 -0.30
CA PRO A 36 33.68 -40.30 0.28
C PRO A 36 32.75 -39.85 -0.87
N GLY A 37 31.48 -40.25 -0.83
CA GLY A 37 30.52 -39.88 -1.89
C GLY A 37 29.23 -40.70 -2.00
N GLN A 38 29.01 -41.73 -1.17
CA GLN A 38 27.80 -42.58 -1.24
C GLN A 38 26.95 -42.66 0.04
N GLN A 39 27.23 -41.87 1.09
CA GLN A 39 26.44 -41.89 2.34
C GLN A 39 25.28 -40.88 2.40
N ALA A 40 25.12 -39.97 1.43
CA ALA A 40 23.98 -39.05 1.38
C ALA A 40 22.68 -39.67 0.82
N ALA A 41 22.74 -40.88 0.25
CA ALA A 41 21.63 -41.48 -0.50
C ALA A 41 20.67 -42.35 0.34
N ALA A 42 20.99 -42.60 1.62
CA ALA A 42 20.32 -43.62 2.42
C ALA A 42 20.06 -43.20 3.89
N MET A 43 19.40 -42.05 4.10
CA MET A 43 18.66 -41.72 5.32
C MET A 43 17.81 -40.45 5.14
N LEU A 44 16.70 -40.58 4.41
CA LEU A 44 15.53 -39.72 4.62
C LEU A 44 14.33 -40.66 4.75
N PRO A 45 13.57 -40.63 5.85
CA PRO A 45 12.41 -41.50 6.00
C PRO A 45 11.37 -41.17 4.93
N ASP A 46 10.74 -42.21 4.37
CA ASP A 46 9.52 -42.00 3.57
C ASP A 46 8.45 -41.44 4.50
N ILE A 47 8.12 -40.16 4.30
CA ILE A 47 7.01 -39.51 4.99
C ILE A 47 5.73 -40.06 4.38
N THR A 48 5.27 -41.20 4.89
CA THR A 48 3.90 -41.66 4.66
C THR A 48 2.95 -40.59 5.20
N PRO A 49 1.99 -40.07 4.41
CA PRO A 49 1.03 -39.11 4.93
C PRO A 49 0.26 -39.73 6.08
N SER A 50 0.37 -39.14 7.28
CA SER A 50 -0.64 -39.32 8.32
C SER A 50 -1.95 -38.80 7.74
N GLY A 51 -2.93 -39.68 7.57
CA GLY A 51 -4.18 -39.32 6.90
C GLY A 51 -4.88 -38.22 7.69
N ILE A 52 -5.03 -37.04 7.09
CA ILE A 52 -5.86 -35.98 7.68
C ILE A 52 -7.29 -36.52 7.77
N GLY A 53 -7.85 -36.54 8.98
CA GLY A 53 -9.21 -36.97 9.27
C GLY A 53 -10.21 -35.82 9.25
N LEU A 54 -11.47 -36.12 9.58
CA LEU A 54 -12.55 -35.13 9.69
C LEU A 54 -12.38 -34.17 10.87
N ASP A 55 -11.57 -34.54 11.85
CA ASP A 55 -11.15 -33.71 12.99
C ASP A 55 -10.45 -32.42 12.54
N ALA A 56 -9.69 -32.46 11.44
CA ALA A 56 -9.05 -31.28 10.85
C ALA A 56 -10.02 -30.34 10.10
N CYS A 57 -11.27 -30.77 9.86
CA CYS A 57 -12.30 -29.96 9.22
C CYS A 57 -13.17 -29.19 10.21
N ILE A 58 -12.89 -29.32 11.52
CA ILE A 58 -13.64 -28.63 12.57
C ILE A 58 -13.17 -27.18 12.60
N ASP A 59 -14.13 -26.26 12.50
CA ASP A 59 -13.94 -24.87 12.88
C ASP A 59 -13.64 -24.86 14.39
N ALA A 60 -12.35 -24.79 14.76
CA ALA A 60 -11.94 -24.88 16.15
C ALA A 60 -12.67 -23.79 16.96
N PRO A 61 -13.40 -24.14 18.04
CA PRO A 61 -14.22 -23.18 18.75
C PRO A 61 -13.35 -22.04 19.27
N LEU A 62 -13.80 -20.80 19.05
CA LEU A 62 -13.15 -19.58 19.52
C LEU A 62 -13.30 -19.42 21.06
N THR A 63 -12.73 -20.36 21.80
CA THR A 63 -12.56 -20.32 23.25
C THR A 63 -11.06 -20.28 23.54
N GLY A 64 -10.43 -19.14 23.25
CA GLY A 64 -8.99 -18.95 23.46
C GLY A 64 -8.39 -17.70 22.80
N LEU A 65 -9.00 -17.20 21.72
CA LEU A 65 -8.65 -15.92 21.10
C LEU A 65 -9.91 -15.07 20.96
N GLN A 66 -10.18 -14.25 21.97
CA GLN A 66 -10.94 -13.04 21.73
C GLN A 66 -10.13 -12.18 20.76
N SER A 67 -10.79 -11.68 19.72
CA SER A 67 -10.33 -10.48 19.04
C SER A 67 -10.23 -9.37 20.10
N ASN A 68 -9.01 -9.01 20.50
CA ASN A 68 -8.82 -7.75 21.22
C ASN A 68 -9.15 -6.64 20.22
N PRO A 69 -10.18 -5.81 20.46
CA PRO A 69 -10.25 -4.53 19.77
C PRO A 69 -9.02 -3.74 20.18
N LEU A 70 -8.40 -3.01 19.25
CA LEU A 70 -7.41 -1.98 19.60
C LEU A 70 -8.13 -0.75 20.17
N THR A 71 -8.75 -0.92 21.35
CA THR A 71 -9.24 0.19 22.17
C THR A 71 -8.45 0.24 23.47
N LYS A 72 -7.87 1.42 23.74
CA LYS A 72 -7.15 1.73 24.97
C LYS A 72 -8.07 1.52 26.17
N ALA A 73 -7.75 0.56 27.06
CA ALA A 73 -8.43 0.41 28.34
C ALA A 73 -7.43 0.11 29.48
N SER A 74 -7.34 1.09 30.38
CA SER A 74 -6.83 1.03 31.75
C SER A 74 -6.77 -0.36 32.40
N ILE A 75 -5.59 -0.75 32.89
CA ILE A 75 -5.37 -1.94 33.70
C ILE A 75 -5.43 -1.55 35.19
N ASN A 76 -6.31 -2.20 35.96
CA ASN A 76 -6.17 -2.32 37.42
C ASN A 76 -5.65 -3.74 37.73
N PRO A 77 -4.55 -3.90 38.48
CA PRO A 77 -3.87 -5.19 38.61
C PRO A 77 -4.35 -6.04 39.80
N VAL A 78 -4.43 -7.36 39.61
CA VAL A 78 -4.24 -8.34 40.70
C VAL A 78 -3.35 -9.48 40.18
N ALA A 79 -2.36 -9.83 40.98
CA ALA A 79 -1.16 -10.59 40.59
C ALA A 79 -1.35 -12.07 40.26
N LEU A 80 -0.41 -12.63 39.48
CA LEU A 80 0.46 -13.75 39.88
C LEU A 80 1.55 -14.06 38.81
N GLY A 81 2.79 -14.32 39.25
CA GLY A 81 3.80 -15.07 38.46
C GLY A 81 4.78 -14.25 37.61
N SER A 82 5.75 -13.58 38.26
CA SER A 82 6.82 -12.83 37.58
C SER A 82 7.97 -13.72 37.08
N THR A 83 8.22 -13.71 35.76
CA THR A 83 9.53 -14.01 35.14
C THR A 83 9.77 -13.02 34.02
N SER A 84 10.62 -12.04 34.29
CA SER A 84 10.82 -10.86 33.45
C SER A 84 11.77 -11.13 32.29
N VAL A 85 11.42 -10.68 31.08
CA VAL A 85 12.36 -10.47 29.97
C VAL A 85 12.81 -9.01 30.04
N VAL A 86 14.10 -8.76 30.21
CA VAL A 86 14.65 -7.40 30.31
C VAL A 86 15.09 -6.92 28.92
N THR A 87 14.64 -5.73 28.52
CA THR A 87 15.04 -5.06 27.27
C THR A 87 15.72 -3.73 27.58
N ASN A 88 17.01 -3.61 27.30
CA ASN A 88 17.81 -2.42 27.66
C ASN A 88 17.62 -1.20 26.71
N GLN A 89 16.60 -1.18 25.85
CA GLN A 89 16.27 0.03 25.08
C GLN A 89 15.15 0.83 25.76
N LEU A 90 15.27 2.16 25.71
CA LEU A 90 14.28 3.08 26.23
C LEU A 90 13.05 3.14 25.29
N PRO A 91 11.83 2.89 25.78
CA PRO A 91 10.62 3.07 24.97
C PRO A 91 10.36 4.54 24.64
N ASP A 92 9.77 4.81 23.47
CA ASP A 92 9.39 6.18 23.11
C ASP A 92 8.30 6.75 24.02
N GLY A 93 8.45 8.04 24.37
CA GLY A 93 7.55 8.75 25.28
C GLY A 93 7.69 8.38 26.76
N VAL A 94 8.82 7.81 27.17
CA VAL A 94 9.11 7.42 28.56
C VAL A 94 10.32 8.18 29.11
N LEU A 95 10.24 8.66 30.36
CA LEU A 95 11.38 9.06 31.19
C LEU A 95 11.77 7.85 32.04
N ARG A 96 13.00 7.35 31.88
CA ARG A 96 13.56 6.31 32.75
C ARG A 96 14.37 6.94 33.88
N ILE A 97 14.10 6.52 35.12
CA ILE A 97 14.87 6.91 36.30
C ILE A 97 15.58 5.68 36.85
N HIS A 98 16.90 5.63 36.72
CA HIS A 98 17.77 4.60 37.28
C HIS A 98 18.12 4.95 38.73
N TYR A 99 18.04 3.98 39.63
CA TYR A 99 18.22 4.14 41.07
C TYR A 99 19.10 3.04 41.65
N GLN A 100 20.24 3.45 42.20
CA GLN A 100 21.23 2.58 42.83
C GLN A 100 21.18 2.72 44.36
N ARG A 101 21.15 1.59 45.07
CA ARG A 101 21.21 1.54 46.53
C ARG A 101 22.51 0.92 47.00
N ALA A 102 23.10 1.48 48.05
CA ALA A 102 24.43 1.09 48.53
C ALA A 102 24.50 -0.34 49.13
N GLY A 103 23.37 -1.03 49.29
CA GLY A 103 23.29 -2.41 49.74
C GLY A 103 22.45 -3.33 48.84
N ASP A 104 22.11 -2.89 47.62
CA ASP A 104 21.23 -3.58 46.65
C ASP A 104 19.88 -4.07 47.22
N ASP A 105 19.39 -3.40 48.27
CA ASP A 105 18.20 -3.76 49.05
C ASP A 105 16.92 -3.11 48.49
N TYR A 106 16.65 -3.31 47.19
CA TYR A 106 15.53 -2.67 46.48
C TYR A 106 14.13 -3.19 46.84
N ALA A 107 14.02 -4.28 47.62
CA ALA A 107 12.75 -4.94 47.89
C ALA A 107 11.74 -4.02 48.61
N GLY A 108 10.65 -3.68 47.92
CA GLY A 108 9.59 -2.81 48.43
C GLY A 108 9.86 -1.30 48.32
N TRP A 109 11.02 -0.89 47.81
CA TRP A 109 11.26 0.51 47.47
C TRP A 109 10.51 0.87 46.18
N GLY A 110 9.73 1.94 46.25
CA GLY A 110 8.96 2.47 45.13
C GLY A 110 9.19 3.97 44.95
N LEU A 111 8.77 4.46 43.79
CA LEU A 111 8.91 5.83 43.34
C LEU A 111 7.55 6.54 43.37
N HIS A 112 7.47 7.62 44.16
CA HIS A 112 6.34 8.55 44.18
C HIS A 112 6.61 9.70 43.20
N VAL A 113 5.61 10.13 42.43
CA VAL A 113 5.77 11.09 41.32
C VAL A 113 4.59 12.04 41.21
N TRP A 114 4.85 13.31 40.86
CA TRP A 114 3.86 14.34 40.59
C TRP A 114 4.36 15.37 39.57
N ASN A 115 3.44 16.15 38.98
CA ASN A 115 3.82 17.27 38.11
C ASN A 115 4.09 18.52 38.96
N GLN A 116 5.20 19.21 38.69
CA GLN A 116 5.51 20.50 39.34
C GLN A 116 5.19 21.69 38.42
N ALA A 117 5.43 21.57 37.12
CA ALA A 117 5.07 22.57 36.10
C ALA A 117 4.91 21.92 34.71
N GLY A 118 3.97 22.42 33.89
CA GLY A 118 3.86 22.05 32.47
C GLY A 118 3.29 20.66 32.15
N ASP A 119 2.73 19.96 33.15
CA ASP A 119 2.13 18.62 33.03
C ASP A 119 3.02 17.57 32.32
N ALA A 120 4.14 17.27 32.97
CA ALA A 120 5.23 16.44 32.45
C ALA A 120 4.87 14.95 32.25
N VAL A 121 4.29 14.29 33.26
CA VAL A 121 3.96 12.86 33.25
C VAL A 121 2.46 12.60 33.45
N THR A 122 1.99 11.43 33.01
CA THR A 122 0.57 11.02 33.12
C THR A 122 0.26 10.13 34.33
N ILE A 123 1.25 9.75 35.13
CA ILE A 123 1.09 8.78 36.23
C ILE A 123 1.29 9.42 37.60
N PHE A 124 0.31 9.22 38.48
CA PHE A 124 0.25 9.81 39.82
C PHE A 124 -0.03 8.71 40.85
N PRO A 125 1.01 8.02 41.35
CA PRO A 125 0.84 6.98 42.36
C PRO A 125 0.23 7.54 43.66
N THR A 126 -0.53 6.71 44.38
CA THR A 126 -0.87 7.03 45.78
C THR A 126 0.30 6.68 46.70
N TRP A 127 0.37 7.28 47.89
CA TRP A 127 1.46 7.00 48.84
C TRP A 127 1.57 5.50 49.17
N ASP A 128 0.44 4.80 49.32
CA ASP A 128 0.43 3.36 49.61
C ASP A 128 0.66 2.46 48.37
N ASN A 129 0.70 3.03 47.16
CA ASN A 129 0.95 2.30 45.90
C ASN A 129 1.90 3.11 44.98
N PRO A 130 3.20 3.19 45.31
CA PRO A 130 4.20 3.84 44.47
C PRO A 130 4.43 3.10 43.14
N VAL A 131 5.07 3.77 42.19
CA VAL A 131 5.58 3.13 40.96
C VAL A 131 6.69 2.16 41.38
N MET A 132 6.55 0.87 41.05
CA MET A 132 7.57 -0.14 41.30
C MET A 132 8.58 -0.21 40.14
N PRO A 133 9.79 -0.76 40.34
CA PRO A 133 10.78 -0.87 39.27
C PRO A 133 10.24 -1.60 38.03
N ALA A 134 10.54 -1.05 36.86
CA ALA A 134 10.23 -1.65 35.55
C ALA A 134 11.27 -2.73 35.16
N GLY A 135 12.50 -2.60 35.67
CA GLY A 135 13.57 -3.58 35.47
C GLY A 135 14.84 -3.21 36.25
N SER A 136 15.97 -3.77 35.84
CA SER A 136 17.29 -3.49 36.40
C SER A 136 18.38 -3.61 35.34
N ASP A 137 19.47 -2.87 35.52
CA ASP A 137 20.67 -2.85 34.69
C ASP A 137 21.95 -2.90 35.55
N ASP A 138 23.11 -2.65 34.95
CA ASP A 138 24.41 -2.65 35.63
C ASP A 138 24.60 -1.49 36.63
N PHE A 139 23.70 -0.50 36.67
CA PHE A 139 23.72 0.59 37.66
C PHE A 139 22.85 0.29 38.87
N GLY A 140 21.66 -0.30 38.65
CA GLY A 140 20.70 -0.58 39.71
C GLY A 140 19.33 -0.98 39.17
N VAL A 141 18.26 -0.60 39.87
CA VAL A 141 16.88 -0.77 39.36
C VAL A 141 16.44 0.48 38.60
N TYR A 142 15.59 0.34 37.59
CA TYR A 142 15.06 1.50 36.85
C TYR A 142 13.53 1.54 36.85
N TYR A 143 12.99 2.75 36.75
CA TYR A 143 11.56 3.05 36.77
C TYR A 143 11.17 3.83 35.52
N ASP A 144 10.16 3.36 34.80
CA ASP A 144 9.72 3.93 33.52
C ASP A 144 8.44 4.77 33.72
N LEU A 145 8.54 6.08 33.45
CA LEU A 145 7.47 7.07 33.62
C LEU A 145 6.97 7.58 32.26
N PRO A 146 5.69 7.34 31.87
CA PRO A 146 5.13 7.91 30.64
C PRO A 146 5.05 9.44 30.69
N ILE A 147 5.66 10.08 29.68
CA ILE A 147 5.72 11.53 29.48
C ILE A 147 4.52 11.97 28.64
N GLN A 148 3.90 13.12 28.98
CA GLN A 148 2.89 13.79 28.16
C GLN A 148 3.41 15.05 27.45
N ASN A 149 4.43 15.70 28.02
CA ASN A 149 5.01 16.93 27.50
C ASN A 149 6.53 16.95 27.73
N GLU A 150 7.31 17.04 26.65
CA GLU A 150 8.78 16.97 26.66
C GLU A 150 9.48 18.19 27.30
N ASN A 151 8.72 19.21 27.74
CA ASN A 151 9.25 20.44 28.35
C ASN A 151 8.71 20.70 29.78
N GLY A 152 8.14 19.68 30.44
CA GLY A 152 7.59 19.79 31.80
C GLY A 152 8.60 19.50 32.92
N ILE A 153 8.23 19.82 34.17
CA ILE A 153 9.00 19.48 35.38
C ILE A 153 8.31 18.36 36.16
N VAL A 154 9.02 17.24 36.33
CA VAL A 154 8.63 16.06 37.11
C VAL A 154 9.15 16.21 38.54
N GLY A 155 8.27 16.19 39.54
CA GLY A 155 8.64 16.00 40.94
C GLY A 155 8.59 14.53 41.33
N TYR A 156 9.56 14.04 42.09
CA TYR A 156 9.63 12.63 42.47
C TYR A 156 10.39 12.36 43.78
N LEU A 157 10.18 11.18 44.37
CA LEU A 157 10.80 10.73 45.61
C LEU A 157 10.76 9.20 45.77
N PHE A 158 11.86 8.57 46.20
CA PHE A 158 11.90 7.13 46.51
C PHE A 158 11.56 6.85 47.99
N HIS A 159 10.75 5.83 48.26
CA HIS A 159 10.38 5.44 49.63
C HIS A 159 9.99 3.95 49.77
N LEU A 160 10.02 3.46 51.01
CA LEU A 160 9.56 2.15 51.47
C LEU A 160 8.61 2.40 52.66
N GLY A 161 7.30 2.43 52.40
CA GLY A 161 6.32 2.95 53.35
C GLY A 161 6.64 4.40 53.74
N ASP A 162 6.68 4.71 55.04
CA ASP A 162 7.06 6.04 55.53
C ASP A 162 8.58 6.29 55.58
N VAL A 163 9.42 5.29 55.26
CA VAL A 163 10.88 5.46 55.17
C VAL A 163 11.23 6.03 53.80
N LYS A 164 11.67 7.28 53.76
CA LYS A 164 12.00 8.00 52.52
C LYS A 164 13.51 8.01 52.28
N ASP A 165 13.93 7.95 51.02
CA ASP A 165 15.34 8.19 50.65
C ASP A 165 15.72 9.67 50.83
N HIS A 166 17.02 9.95 50.96
CA HIS A 166 17.57 11.30 51.11
C HIS A 166 16.83 12.15 52.17
N ASN A 167 16.55 11.54 53.33
CA ASN A 167 15.80 12.12 54.45
C ASN A 167 14.39 12.66 54.10
N GLY A 168 13.83 12.29 52.95
CA GLY A 168 12.50 12.70 52.54
C GLY A 168 12.38 14.06 51.87
N ALA A 169 13.46 14.62 51.34
CA ALA A 169 13.39 15.83 50.53
C ALA A 169 12.93 15.54 49.09
N ASP A 170 11.98 16.33 48.60
CA ASP A 170 11.44 16.24 47.24
C ASP A 170 12.52 16.47 46.17
N GLN A 171 12.53 15.66 45.12
CA GLN A 171 13.44 15.80 43.98
C GLN A 171 12.67 16.30 42.75
N PHE A 172 13.37 16.99 41.84
CA PHE A 172 12.76 17.56 40.64
C PHE A 172 13.67 17.37 39.43
N TYR A 173 13.08 17.05 38.27
CA TYR A 173 13.76 16.98 36.98
C TYR A 173 12.98 17.74 35.92
N THR A 174 13.67 18.59 35.14
CA THR A 174 13.09 19.31 34.01
C THR A 174 13.38 18.52 32.74
N LEU A 175 12.34 18.09 32.03
CA LEU A 175 12.46 17.41 30.75
C LEU A 175 13.04 18.36 29.69
N GLY A 176 13.96 17.85 28.86
CA GLY A 176 14.50 18.58 27.70
C GLY A 176 15.82 18.06 27.15
N ASN A 177 16.78 17.67 28.01
CA ASN A 177 18.13 17.26 27.56
C ASN A 177 18.25 15.76 27.27
N THR A 178 17.58 14.93 28.08
CA THR A 178 17.59 13.46 27.99
C THR A 178 16.25 12.89 28.44
N ARG A 179 16.02 11.61 28.12
CA ARG A 179 14.88 10.81 28.61
C ARG A 179 15.32 9.68 29.56
N GLU A 180 16.59 9.64 29.95
CA GLU A 180 17.11 8.75 31.01
C GLU A 180 17.88 9.58 32.04
N ILE A 181 17.66 9.32 33.34
CA ILE A 181 18.35 9.99 34.44
C ILE A 181 18.74 8.99 35.55
N TRP A 182 19.83 9.27 36.26
CA TRP A 182 20.41 8.39 37.27
C TRP A 182 20.43 9.03 38.66
N ARG A 183 20.21 8.21 39.71
CA ARG A 183 20.18 8.58 41.12
C ARG A 183 20.85 7.54 42.00
N LYS A 184 21.60 8.01 43.01
CA LYS A 184 22.14 7.16 44.08
C LYS A 184 21.41 7.43 45.40
N GLN A 185 21.29 6.38 46.21
CA GLN A 185 20.68 6.46 47.54
C GLN A 185 21.34 7.54 48.40
N ASN A 186 20.52 8.39 49.03
CA ASN A 186 20.90 9.56 49.82
C ASN A 186 21.69 10.66 49.08
N ASP A 187 21.96 10.55 47.78
CA ASP A 187 22.57 11.61 46.98
C ASP A 187 21.51 12.67 46.61
N PRO A 188 21.74 13.98 46.82
CA PRO A 188 20.83 15.03 46.35
C PRO A 188 20.82 15.22 44.81
N ASN A 189 21.84 14.75 44.09
CA ASN A 189 22.03 15.08 42.68
C ASN A 189 21.29 14.12 41.74
N THR A 190 20.75 14.68 40.64
CA THR A 190 20.27 13.93 39.48
C THR A 190 21.29 14.03 38.36
N TYR A 191 21.62 12.91 37.74
CA TYR A 191 22.58 12.84 36.64
C TYR A 191 21.86 12.52 35.33
N GLU A 192 22.23 13.18 34.23
CA GLU A 192 21.66 12.97 32.88
C GLU A 192 22.39 11.88 32.07
N GLU A 193 23.41 11.28 32.68
CA GLU A 193 24.17 10.13 32.23
C GLU A 193 24.53 9.27 33.46
N ASN A 194 24.91 8.01 33.28
CA ASN A 194 25.25 7.13 34.40
C ASN A 194 26.50 7.66 35.15
N PRO A 195 26.39 8.08 36.43
CA PRO A 195 27.49 8.69 37.17
C PRO A 195 28.61 7.70 37.54
N ASP A 196 28.40 6.39 37.39
CA ASP A 196 29.47 5.40 37.48
C ASP A 196 30.30 5.30 36.18
N LEU A 197 29.75 5.75 35.03
CA LEU A 197 30.51 5.89 33.79
C LEU A 197 31.34 7.18 33.73
N VAL A 198 30.92 8.22 34.46
CA VAL A 198 31.57 9.56 34.54
C VAL A 198 33.00 9.52 35.13
N ASN A 199 33.46 8.36 35.64
CA ASN A 199 34.85 8.15 36.07
C ASN A 199 35.52 6.88 35.51
N THR A 200 34.97 6.26 34.45
CA THR A 200 35.52 5.00 33.90
C THR A 200 35.82 4.98 32.41
N THR A 201 35.45 5.99 31.62
CA THR A 201 35.94 6.13 30.25
C THR A 201 37.43 6.51 30.29
N PRO A 202 38.38 5.61 29.97
CA PRO A 202 39.81 5.92 30.06
C PRO A 202 40.18 6.85 28.91
N ASP A 203 40.85 7.98 29.18
CA ASP A 203 41.37 8.81 28.07
C ASP A 203 42.28 7.97 27.16
N SER A 204 41.95 7.94 25.88
CA SER A 204 42.84 7.44 24.85
C SER A 204 43.54 8.60 24.14
N ASP A 205 44.81 8.41 23.82
CA ASP A 205 45.55 9.34 22.96
C ASP A 205 45.22 9.13 21.46
N TYR A 206 44.40 8.12 21.11
CA TYR A 206 44.01 7.75 19.74
C TYR A 206 42.56 7.21 19.64
N LEU A 207 41.88 7.44 18.51
CA LEU A 207 40.76 6.59 18.06
C LEU A 207 41.32 5.56 17.08
N ARG A 208 41.22 4.27 17.39
CA ARG A 208 41.52 3.19 16.46
C ARG A 208 40.34 2.93 15.54
N VAL A 209 40.59 2.93 14.23
CA VAL A 209 39.58 2.65 13.20
C VAL A 209 39.98 1.39 12.44
N HIS A 210 39.26 0.30 12.70
CA HIS A 210 39.34 -0.96 11.97
C HIS A 210 38.44 -0.93 10.74
N TYR A 211 38.93 -1.42 9.61
CA TYR A 211 38.19 -1.45 8.35
C TYR A 211 38.39 -2.78 7.62
N LYS A 212 37.29 -3.50 7.41
CA LYS A 212 37.24 -4.76 6.65
C LYS A 212 36.81 -4.47 5.23
N ARG A 213 37.69 -4.77 4.28
CA ARG A 213 37.35 -5.00 2.87
C ARG A 213 37.36 -6.50 2.58
N TYR A 214 36.33 -7.00 1.91
CA TYR A 214 36.16 -8.44 1.71
C TYR A 214 37.18 -9.05 0.74
N ALA A 215 37.76 -8.23 -0.16
CA ALA A 215 38.85 -8.63 -1.05
C ALA A 215 40.25 -8.20 -0.55
N SER A 216 40.34 -7.60 0.65
CA SER A 216 41.57 -7.03 1.23
C SER A 216 42.31 -6.02 0.32
N ASP A 217 41.56 -5.35 -0.58
CA ASP A 217 42.03 -4.46 -1.64
C ASP A 217 42.04 -2.98 -1.19
N TYR A 218 42.82 -2.68 -0.16
CA TYR A 218 42.82 -1.35 0.50
C TYR A 218 43.47 -0.22 -0.32
N ASP A 219 44.16 -0.53 -1.42
CA ASP A 219 44.91 0.43 -2.23
C ASP A 219 44.08 1.65 -2.66
N GLY A 220 44.45 2.83 -2.16
CA GLY A 220 43.82 4.11 -2.47
C GLY A 220 42.53 4.41 -1.71
N PHE A 221 42.06 3.53 -0.81
CA PHE A 221 40.99 3.85 0.13
C PHE A 221 41.55 4.57 1.37
N GLY A 222 40.73 5.41 1.97
CA GLY A 222 41.06 6.08 3.24
C GLY A 222 39.86 6.75 3.90
N LEU A 223 40.09 7.32 5.08
CA LEU A 223 39.13 8.09 5.86
C LEU A 223 39.17 9.57 5.47
N HIS A 224 38.07 10.10 4.96
CA HIS A 224 37.87 11.54 4.91
C HIS A 224 37.18 11.98 6.21
N ILE A 225 37.82 12.87 6.97
CA ILE A 225 37.43 13.20 8.34
C ILE A 225 37.16 14.71 8.46
N TRP A 226 36.06 15.09 9.08
CA TRP A 226 35.73 16.48 9.40
C TRP A 226 35.12 16.63 10.80
N GLU A 227 35.58 17.65 11.52
CA GLU A 227 35.22 17.88 12.91
C GLU A 227 33.79 18.46 13.03
N PHE A 228 33.17 18.34 14.22
CA PHE A 228 31.90 19.00 14.49
C PHE A 228 32.04 20.53 14.41
N ALA A 229 30.92 21.24 14.27
CA ALA A 229 30.93 22.70 14.13
C ALA A 229 31.58 23.39 15.36
N GLY A 230 32.79 23.92 15.18
CA GLY A 230 33.59 24.54 16.24
C GLY A 230 34.49 23.59 17.04
N GLY A 231 34.53 22.30 16.71
CA GLY A 231 35.38 21.29 17.35
C GLY A 231 36.87 21.44 17.01
N GLN A 232 37.71 20.80 17.82
CA GLN A 232 39.13 20.57 17.55
C GLN A 232 39.54 19.27 18.26
N ASP A 233 38.88 18.19 17.89
CA ASP A 233 38.86 16.93 18.64
C ASP A 233 39.99 16.00 18.17
N ILE A 234 40.59 16.29 17.01
CA ILE A 234 41.71 15.56 16.44
C ILE A 234 43.02 16.30 16.72
N ASP A 235 44.03 15.61 17.26
CA ASP A 235 45.34 16.20 17.51
C ASP A 235 46.21 16.20 16.25
N ARG A 236 45.94 17.20 15.39
CA ARG A 236 46.68 17.43 14.14
C ARG A 236 48.19 17.57 14.34
N SER A 237 48.68 17.91 15.54
CA SER A 237 50.13 18.05 15.80
C SER A 237 50.87 16.71 15.83
N ARG A 238 50.13 15.60 15.96
CA ARG A 238 50.63 14.23 16.05
C ARG A 238 50.38 13.40 14.78
N LEU A 239 49.80 14.00 13.73
CA LEU A 239 49.65 13.34 12.43
C LEU A 239 51.04 13.12 11.76
N PRO A 240 51.23 12.02 11.00
CA PRO A 240 52.47 11.81 10.26
C PRO A 240 52.76 12.92 9.25
N PRO A 241 54.05 13.25 8.98
CA PRO A 241 54.41 14.27 8.00
C PRO A 241 53.83 14.00 6.61
N GLY A 242 53.05 14.94 6.09
CA GLY A 242 52.40 14.84 4.78
C GLY A 242 50.95 14.33 4.82
N ILE A 243 50.38 14.06 6.00
CA ILE A 243 48.95 13.79 6.19
C ILE A 243 48.26 15.07 6.70
N ASP A 244 47.15 15.44 6.07
CA ASP A 244 46.20 16.46 6.56
C ASP A 244 44.76 15.90 6.53
N ILE A 245 43.83 16.58 7.18
CA ILE A 245 42.44 16.13 7.37
C ILE A 245 41.43 17.22 6.97
N GLY A 246 40.32 16.79 6.37
CA GLY A 246 39.28 17.67 5.86
C GLY A 246 39.58 18.26 4.46
N ILE A 247 40.61 17.77 3.77
CA ILE A 247 40.91 18.14 2.38
C ILE A 247 40.19 17.16 1.45
N TRP A 248 39.21 17.62 0.68
CA TRP A 248 38.65 16.83 -0.42
C TRP A 248 39.49 17.08 -1.69
N PRO A 249 39.90 16.06 -2.45
CA PRO A 249 39.52 14.64 -2.39
C PRO A 249 40.61 13.74 -1.78
N GLU A 250 41.31 14.18 -0.73
CA GLU A 250 42.49 13.52 -0.18
C GLU A 250 42.13 12.81 1.14
N PRO A 251 41.74 11.52 1.11
CA PRO A 251 41.48 10.78 2.34
C PRO A 251 42.78 10.45 3.08
N VAL A 252 42.70 10.36 4.40
CA VAL A 252 43.72 9.76 5.26
C VAL A 252 43.83 8.28 4.88
N PRO A 253 44.91 7.83 4.21
CA PRO A 253 44.90 6.55 3.52
C PRO A 253 44.96 5.38 4.51
N PHE A 254 44.30 4.27 4.16
CA PHE A 254 44.54 2.97 4.76
C PHE A 254 45.83 2.33 4.20
N SER A 255 46.91 3.12 4.10
CA SER A 255 48.25 2.72 3.67
C SER A 255 49.31 3.33 4.58
N GLU A 256 50.57 2.89 4.47
CA GLU A 256 51.72 3.62 5.02
C GLU A 256 51.65 5.12 4.62
N PRO A 257 51.92 6.09 5.54
CA PRO A 257 52.41 5.93 6.91
C PRO A 257 51.32 5.80 7.99
N MET A 258 50.04 5.62 7.62
CA MET A 258 48.90 5.60 8.55
C MET A 258 48.47 4.19 8.98
N ILE A 259 48.74 3.13 8.18
CA ILE A 259 48.54 1.74 8.64
C ILE A 259 49.29 1.57 9.95
N SER A 260 48.51 1.38 11.00
CA SER A 260 49.03 1.15 12.34
C SER A 260 49.09 -0.36 12.62
N GLY A 261 48.28 -1.15 11.92
CA GLY A 261 48.48 -2.60 11.75
C GLY A 261 47.42 -3.28 10.88
N VAL A 262 47.47 -4.61 10.88
CA VAL A 262 46.47 -5.51 10.26
C VAL A 262 46.18 -6.63 11.26
N ASP A 263 44.91 -6.99 11.42
CA ASP A 263 44.48 -8.08 12.30
C ASP A 263 43.51 -9.05 11.59
N ALA A 264 42.78 -9.87 12.35
CA ALA A 264 41.82 -10.83 11.80
C ALA A 264 40.56 -10.16 11.19
N PHE A 265 40.23 -8.94 11.62
CA PHE A 265 39.12 -8.17 11.06
C PHE A 265 39.54 -7.48 9.76
N GLY A 266 40.65 -6.74 9.76
CA GLY A 266 41.11 -6.00 8.58
C GLY A 266 42.34 -5.13 8.83
N VAL A 267 42.48 -4.05 8.05
CA VAL A 267 43.46 -2.99 8.36
C VAL A 267 42.94 -2.13 9.50
N TRP A 268 43.84 -1.55 10.28
CA TRP A 268 43.47 -0.52 11.24
C TRP A 268 44.47 0.64 11.28
N VAL A 269 43.94 1.82 11.60
CA VAL A 269 44.69 3.07 11.71
C VAL A 269 44.36 3.74 13.05
N ASP A 270 45.38 4.28 13.72
CA ASP A 270 45.21 5.05 14.95
C ASP A 270 45.18 6.55 14.60
N ILE A 271 44.00 7.15 14.67
CA ILE A 271 43.82 8.60 14.49
C ILE A 271 44.18 9.29 15.81
N PRO A 272 45.18 10.19 15.86
CA PRO A 272 45.54 10.89 17.08
C PRO A 272 44.43 11.87 17.46
N ILE A 273 43.84 11.69 18.65
CA ILE A 273 42.77 12.54 19.16
C ILE A 273 43.25 13.35 20.36
N LYS A 274 42.54 14.45 20.64
CA LYS A 274 42.61 15.08 21.96
C LYS A 274 41.76 14.29 22.95
N LYS A 275 42.05 14.47 24.24
CA LYS A 275 41.42 13.69 25.30
C LYS A 275 39.95 14.07 25.49
N TYR A 276 39.15 13.10 25.89
CA TYR A 276 37.75 13.35 26.25
C TYR A 276 37.65 14.21 27.51
N SER A 277 38.59 14.04 28.44
CA SER A 277 38.79 14.93 29.59
C SER A 277 39.17 16.38 29.21
N GLU A 278 39.77 16.58 28.03
CA GLU A 278 40.12 17.90 27.47
C GLU A 278 38.99 18.53 26.64
N GLY A 279 37.82 17.89 26.58
CA GLY A 279 36.61 18.40 25.94
C GLY A 279 36.31 17.83 24.55
N ALA A 280 37.14 16.94 24.01
CA ALA A 280 36.86 16.27 22.74
C ALA A 280 35.67 15.31 22.87
N ARG A 281 34.81 15.22 21.85
CA ARG A 281 33.58 14.41 21.84
C ARG A 281 33.50 13.47 20.63
N GLY A 282 34.10 13.83 19.50
CA GLY A 282 34.09 12.98 18.32
C GLY A 282 34.32 13.73 17.01
N PHE A 283 34.04 13.05 15.89
CA PHE A 283 34.09 13.66 14.57
C PHE A 283 33.23 12.91 13.55
N ASN A 284 32.93 13.57 12.44
CA ASN A 284 32.30 12.93 11.29
C ASN A 284 33.38 12.38 10.36
N PHE A 285 33.07 11.30 9.65
CA PHE A 285 33.95 10.75 8.64
C PHE A 285 33.19 9.94 7.58
N LEU A 286 33.86 9.64 6.47
CA LEU A 286 33.44 8.62 5.50
C LEU A 286 34.66 7.88 4.97
N VAL A 287 34.45 6.70 4.39
CA VAL A 287 35.49 5.97 3.66
C VAL A 287 35.33 6.23 2.16
N HIS A 288 36.39 6.59 1.44
CA HIS A 288 36.37 6.70 -0.02
C HIS A 288 37.73 6.46 -0.67
N LYS A 289 37.71 6.36 -2.01
CA LYS A 289 38.86 6.28 -2.90
C LYS A 289 38.66 7.21 -4.10
N GLY A 290 39.53 8.21 -4.27
CA GLY A 290 39.46 9.12 -5.41
C GLY A 290 38.48 10.30 -5.22
N VAL A 291 38.09 10.93 -6.32
CA VAL A 291 37.64 12.34 -6.33
C VAL A 291 36.14 12.58 -6.54
N ASP A 292 35.38 11.52 -6.77
CA ASP A 292 33.96 11.53 -7.07
C ASP A 292 33.15 10.69 -6.08
N ASP A 293 31.82 10.86 -6.09
CA ASP A 293 30.91 10.10 -5.23
C ASP A 293 30.91 8.59 -5.55
N ALA A 294 31.34 8.18 -6.75
CA ALA A 294 31.50 6.79 -7.14
C ALA A 294 32.62 6.06 -6.37
N GLY A 295 33.55 6.83 -5.78
CA GLY A 295 34.61 6.31 -4.92
C GLY A 295 34.22 6.06 -3.46
N LYS A 296 33.01 6.45 -3.03
CA LYS A 296 32.56 6.32 -1.63
C LYS A 296 32.24 4.87 -1.25
N ASP A 297 32.62 4.48 -0.04
CA ASP A 297 32.31 3.17 0.53
C ASP A 297 31.40 3.36 1.77
N GLY A 298 30.09 3.26 1.52
CA GLY A 298 29.05 3.73 2.44
C GLY A 298 28.92 5.27 2.44
N GLY A 299 28.02 5.77 3.28
CA GLY A 299 27.75 7.20 3.47
C GLY A 299 28.56 7.83 4.61
N ASP A 300 28.11 9.02 5.00
CA ASP A 300 28.65 9.79 6.11
C ASP A 300 28.36 9.09 7.45
N ARG A 301 29.36 9.04 8.32
CA ARG A 301 29.37 8.34 9.61
C ARG A 301 29.88 9.26 10.71
N VAL A 302 29.63 8.89 11.97
CA VAL A 302 30.04 9.67 13.15
C VAL A 302 30.75 8.76 14.15
N ALA A 303 31.96 9.16 14.57
CA ALA A 303 32.66 8.58 15.71
C ALA A 303 32.36 9.41 16.96
N VAL A 304 31.96 8.74 18.05
CA VAL A 304 31.57 9.35 19.33
C VAL A 304 32.41 8.73 20.44
N PHE A 305 33.29 9.50 21.06
CA PHE A 305 34.29 8.98 22.01
C PHE A 305 33.68 8.45 23.30
N ALA A 306 32.49 8.91 23.68
CA ALA A 306 31.73 8.37 24.81
C ALA A 306 31.29 6.91 24.61
N SER A 307 31.25 6.42 23.36
CA SER A 307 30.92 5.03 23.03
C SER A 307 32.14 4.11 22.91
N GLY A 308 33.36 4.68 22.87
CA GLY A 308 34.63 3.95 22.83
C GLY A 308 35.69 4.60 21.94
N TYR A 309 36.92 4.11 22.07
CA TYR A 309 38.10 4.55 21.29
C TYR A 309 38.60 3.53 20.28
N GLU A 310 37.81 2.50 20.01
CA GLU A 310 38.08 1.50 18.99
C GLU A 310 36.76 1.28 18.24
N ILE A 311 36.78 1.46 16.92
CA ILE A 311 35.61 1.30 16.05
C ILE A 311 35.91 0.38 14.88
N TRP A 312 34.87 -0.31 14.42
CA TRP A 312 34.91 -1.27 13.32
C TRP A 312 33.96 -0.85 12.20
N LEU A 313 34.47 -0.91 10.97
CA LEU A 313 33.80 -0.52 9.73
C LEU A 313 33.77 -1.70 8.75
N LEU A 314 32.60 -1.99 8.20
CA LEU A 314 32.43 -2.97 7.13
C LEU A 314 32.28 -2.25 5.78
N GLN A 315 32.91 -2.80 4.74
CA GLN A 315 32.74 -2.32 3.36
C GLN A 315 31.25 -2.27 2.97
N GLY A 316 30.81 -1.11 2.49
CA GLY A 316 29.43 -0.79 2.12
C GLY A 316 28.44 -0.52 3.26
N ASP A 317 28.86 -0.59 4.53
CA ASP A 317 27.97 -0.45 5.70
C ASP A 317 28.11 0.92 6.38
N ASN A 318 27.00 1.60 6.64
CA ASN A 318 26.97 2.90 7.30
C ASN A 318 27.07 2.81 8.83
N THR A 319 26.99 1.60 9.39
CA THR A 319 27.03 1.38 10.84
C THR A 319 28.46 1.57 11.38
N VAL A 320 28.60 2.33 12.46
CA VAL A 320 29.85 2.41 13.25
C VAL A 320 29.71 1.49 14.44
N TYR A 321 30.47 0.40 14.44
CA TYR A 321 30.46 -0.57 15.53
C TYR A 321 31.56 -0.25 16.55
N TYR A 322 31.26 -0.33 17.84
CA TYR A 322 32.24 -0.15 18.95
C TYR A 322 32.74 -1.49 19.53
N GLN A 323 32.45 -2.58 18.83
CA GLN A 323 33.01 -3.93 19.00
C GLN A 323 33.10 -4.59 17.61
N PRO A 324 33.92 -5.63 17.39
CA PRO A 324 33.95 -6.33 16.10
C PRO A 324 32.54 -6.85 15.73
N PRO A 325 31.94 -6.43 14.60
CA PRO A 325 30.59 -6.84 14.23
C PRO A 325 30.53 -8.36 13.99
N ARG A 326 29.56 -9.00 14.64
CA ARG A 326 29.18 -10.40 14.43
C ARG A 326 27.88 -10.47 13.62
N GLY A 327 27.66 -11.60 12.98
CA GLY A 327 26.37 -11.90 12.35
C GLY A 327 25.24 -11.99 13.36
N SER A 328 24.01 -11.93 12.85
CA SER A 328 22.79 -11.96 13.64
C SER A 328 22.17 -13.35 13.64
N ILE A 329 22.46 -14.17 14.64
CA ILE A 329 21.97 -15.55 14.69
C ILE A 329 20.43 -15.58 14.90
N THR A 330 19.68 -15.92 13.85
CA THR A 330 18.21 -16.01 13.86
C THR A 330 17.70 -17.16 13.00
N THR A 331 16.61 -17.79 13.43
CA THR A 331 15.93 -18.88 12.69
C THR A 331 14.57 -18.47 12.13
N THR A 332 14.21 -17.18 12.21
CA THR A 332 12.89 -16.66 11.84
C THR A 332 12.95 -15.42 10.93
N GLU A 333 13.89 -14.48 11.12
CA GLU A 333 14.13 -13.41 10.13
C GLU A 333 14.77 -14.03 8.88
N ALA A 334 14.28 -13.68 7.69
CA ALA A 334 14.81 -14.17 6.41
C ALA A 334 15.55 -13.06 5.66
N LYS A 335 16.87 -13.05 5.83
CA LYS A 335 17.79 -12.09 5.23
C LYS A 335 18.41 -12.63 3.94
N ALA A 336 18.48 -13.95 3.80
CA ALA A 336 18.95 -14.62 2.60
C ALA A 336 17.81 -14.85 1.59
N TYR A 337 18.16 -14.89 0.30
CA TYR A 337 17.23 -15.09 -0.82
C TYR A 337 17.65 -16.32 -1.61
N TRP A 338 16.77 -17.28 -1.83
CA TRP A 338 16.99 -18.41 -2.73
C TRP A 338 16.33 -18.09 -4.08
N VAL A 339 17.16 -17.77 -5.08
CA VAL A 339 16.72 -17.06 -6.29
C VAL A 339 16.53 -17.98 -7.51
N ASP A 340 17.29 -19.07 -7.59
CA ASP A 340 17.13 -20.13 -8.60
C ASP A 340 17.46 -21.52 -7.99
N GLN A 341 17.54 -22.59 -8.78
CA GLN A 341 17.80 -23.95 -8.26
C GLN A 341 19.18 -24.14 -7.61
N ARG A 342 20.13 -23.21 -7.80
CA ARG A 342 21.54 -23.30 -7.41
C ARG A 342 22.08 -22.06 -6.68
N THR A 343 21.41 -20.92 -6.75
CA THR A 343 21.95 -19.62 -6.32
C THR A 343 21.20 -19.07 -5.13
N LEU A 344 21.94 -18.69 -4.09
CA LEU A 344 21.45 -17.96 -2.92
C LEU A 344 22.21 -16.63 -2.77
N LEU A 345 21.51 -15.58 -2.34
CA LEU A 345 22.07 -14.28 -1.99
C LEU A 345 21.96 -14.10 -0.48
N TRP A 346 23.07 -13.86 0.22
CA TRP A 346 23.07 -13.43 1.63
C TRP A 346 23.62 -12.00 1.67
N PRO A 347 23.05 -11.06 2.46
CA PRO A 347 23.76 -9.84 2.86
C PRO A 347 25.24 -10.11 3.14
N ARG A 348 26.10 -9.20 2.71
CA ARG A 348 27.54 -9.44 2.67
C ARG A 348 28.11 -9.88 4.02
N VAL A 349 28.75 -11.04 4.02
CA VAL A 349 29.53 -11.62 5.12
C VAL A 349 30.91 -12.04 4.62
N ASP A 350 31.84 -12.35 5.53
CA ASP A 350 33.16 -12.84 5.15
C ASP A 350 33.04 -14.16 4.35
N GLY A 351 33.70 -14.23 3.19
CA GLY A 351 33.67 -15.41 2.32
C GLY A 351 34.54 -16.57 2.82
N ALA A 352 35.39 -16.34 3.83
CA ALA A 352 36.13 -17.38 4.52
C ALA A 352 35.22 -18.23 5.44
N GLY A 353 35.61 -19.48 5.70
CA GLY A 353 34.84 -20.40 6.53
C GLY A 353 33.90 -21.31 5.73
N GLU A 354 32.78 -21.74 6.33
CA GLU A 354 31.84 -22.70 5.74
C GLU A 354 30.39 -22.19 5.76
N PHE A 355 29.72 -22.26 4.60
CA PHE A 355 28.31 -21.94 4.45
C PHE A 355 27.47 -23.21 4.40
N ARG A 356 26.41 -23.28 5.21
CA ARG A 356 25.52 -24.45 5.30
C ARG A 356 24.05 -24.05 5.28
N LEU A 357 23.27 -24.63 4.37
CA LEU A 357 21.81 -24.53 4.36
C LEU A 357 21.23 -25.74 5.11
N TYR A 358 20.83 -25.52 6.35
CA TYR A 358 20.14 -26.51 7.19
C TYR A 358 18.66 -26.61 6.84
N PHE A 359 18.10 -27.79 7.00
CA PHE A 359 16.68 -28.04 6.83
C PHE A 359 16.10 -28.94 7.94
N ALA A 360 14.85 -28.70 8.33
CA ALA A 360 14.10 -29.57 9.24
C ALA A 360 12.67 -29.78 8.72
N SER A 361 12.31 -31.02 8.46
CA SER A 361 11.05 -31.40 7.84
C SER A 361 9.85 -31.23 8.78
N GLN A 362 10.03 -31.14 10.10
CA GLN A 362 8.97 -30.75 11.03
C GLN A 362 9.14 -29.32 11.58
N GLY A 363 10.22 -28.64 11.18
CA GLY A 363 10.72 -27.45 11.86
C GLY A 363 11.40 -27.79 13.19
N GLY A 364 11.59 -26.77 14.04
CA GLY A 364 12.23 -26.87 15.35
C GLY A 364 13.72 -26.53 15.37
N ILE A 365 14.31 -26.05 14.26
CA ILE A 365 15.71 -25.62 14.21
C ILE A 365 15.93 -24.48 15.20
N SER A 366 16.90 -24.66 16.09
CA SER A 366 17.44 -23.63 16.96
C SER A 366 18.88 -23.31 16.55
N ALA A 367 19.27 -22.06 16.76
CA ALA A 367 20.62 -21.57 16.53
C ALA A 367 21.09 -20.81 17.78
N GLY A 368 22.22 -21.27 18.35
CA GLY A 368 22.90 -20.68 19.49
C GLY A 368 24.39 -20.62 19.19
N GLU A 369 25.25 -21.22 20.01
CA GLU A 369 26.66 -21.47 19.63
C GLU A 369 26.78 -22.48 18.46
N THR A 370 25.75 -23.30 18.25
CA THR A 370 25.64 -24.30 17.18
C THR A 370 24.21 -24.34 16.61
N ILE A 371 24.05 -24.98 15.44
CA ILE A 371 22.73 -25.29 14.88
C ILE A 371 22.27 -26.67 15.38
N ALA A 372 21.08 -26.74 15.98
CA ALA A 372 20.48 -27.97 16.51
C ALA A 372 19.10 -28.26 15.89
N ASN A 373 18.61 -29.49 16.08
CA ASN A 373 17.32 -30.00 15.59
C ASN A 373 17.08 -29.96 14.07
N ALA A 374 18.13 -29.82 13.27
CA ALA A 374 18.05 -29.98 11.82
C ALA A 374 18.09 -31.47 11.41
N ASP A 375 17.32 -31.83 10.38
CA ASP A 375 17.36 -33.18 9.78
C ASP A 375 18.65 -33.38 8.95
N GLY A 376 19.23 -32.28 8.45
CA GLY A 376 20.47 -32.27 7.69
C GLY A 376 20.83 -30.87 7.19
N HIS A 377 21.88 -30.80 6.37
CA HIS A 377 22.30 -29.56 5.70
C HIS A 377 22.97 -29.83 4.36
N PHE A 378 23.16 -28.77 3.56
CA PHE A 378 23.99 -28.75 2.37
C PHE A 378 25.10 -27.72 2.52
N ALA A 379 26.32 -28.07 2.16
CA ALA A 379 27.39 -27.09 1.99
C ALA A 379 27.11 -26.21 0.76
N LEU A 380 27.50 -24.94 0.84
CA LEU A 380 27.49 -23.98 -0.25
C LEU A 380 28.91 -23.43 -0.43
N SER A 381 29.26 -23.08 -1.66
CA SER A 381 30.51 -22.40 -2.00
C SER A 381 30.23 -20.98 -2.49
N VAL A 382 31.03 -20.01 -2.08
CA VAL A 382 30.99 -18.65 -2.65
C VAL A 382 31.32 -18.70 -4.14
N ILE A 383 30.56 -18.00 -4.99
CA ILE A 383 30.83 -17.92 -6.44
C ILE A 383 32.04 -17.02 -6.68
N ALA A 384 33.02 -17.50 -7.45
CA ALA A 384 34.16 -16.69 -7.85
C ALA A 384 33.70 -15.43 -8.61
N ASN A 385 34.21 -14.27 -8.20
CA ASN A 385 33.82 -12.92 -8.66
C ASN A 385 32.38 -12.49 -8.29
N GLU A 386 31.59 -13.32 -7.62
CA GLU A 386 30.25 -12.97 -7.07
C GLU A 386 29.25 -12.38 -8.09
N GLN A 387 29.46 -12.61 -9.39
CA GLN A 387 28.57 -12.12 -10.44
C GLN A 387 27.34 -13.01 -10.59
N LEU A 388 26.17 -12.37 -10.65
CA LEU A 388 24.92 -13.00 -11.05
C LEU A 388 24.78 -13.01 -12.58
N PRO A 389 24.03 -13.97 -13.16
CA PRO A 389 23.51 -13.83 -14.51
C PRO A 389 22.68 -12.54 -14.64
N ASP A 390 22.79 -11.85 -15.78
CA ASP A 390 22.16 -10.54 -16.04
C ASP A 390 20.67 -10.49 -15.65
N GLU A 391 19.90 -11.55 -15.94
CA GLU A 391 18.47 -11.65 -15.60
C GLU A 391 18.21 -11.63 -14.08
N LEU A 392 19.04 -12.35 -13.30
CA LEU A 392 18.96 -12.33 -11.84
C LEU A 392 19.51 -11.02 -11.26
N GLN A 393 20.56 -10.47 -11.86
CA GLN A 393 21.08 -9.16 -11.47
C GLN A 393 20.00 -8.07 -11.65
N GLN A 394 19.26 -8.09 -12.76
CA GLN A 394 18.15 -7.18 -13.02
C GLN A 394 16.97 -7.43 -12.07
N ARG A 395 16.55 -8.68 -11.86
CA ARG A 395 15.43 -9.01 -10.96
C ARG A 395 15.70 -8.65 -9.50
N TYR A 396 16.95 -8.74 -9.05
CA TYR A 396 17.34 -8.51 -7.65
C TYR A 396 18.15 -7.22 -7.43
N GLN A 397 18.21 -6.31 -8.41
CA GLN A 397 18.90 -5.01 -8.28
C GLN A 397 18.43 -4.18 -7.08
N TYR A 398 17.14 -4.32 -6.72
CA TYR A 398 16.47 -3.60 -5.62
C TYR A 398 17.10 -3.82 -4.25
N LEU A 399 17.83 -4.93 -4.11
CA LEU A 399 18.52 -5.25 -2.88
C LEU A 399 19.58 -4.19 -2.53
N ASN A 400 20.15 -3.51 -3.54
CA ASN A 400 20.97 -2.29 -3.45
C ASN A 400 21.99 -2.22 -2.30
N LYS A 401 22.56 -3.39 -1.97
CA LYS A 401 23.58 -3.62 -0.94
C LYS A 401 24.58 -4.64 -1.51
N PRO A 402 25.80 -4.76 -0.95
CA PRO A 402 26.66 -5.90 -1.28
C PRO A 402 26.05 -7.22 -0.77
N TYR A 403 26.18 -8.29 -1.56
CA TYR A 403 25.77 -9.65 -1.20
C TYR A 403 26.95 -10.61 -1.34
N THR A 404 26.96 -11.65 -0.52
CA THR A 404 27.75 -12.87 -0.77
C THR A 404 26.89 -13.79 -1.64
N VAL A 405 27.36 -14.08 -2.85
CA VAL A 405 26.66 -14.99 -3.77
C VAL A 405 27.10 -16.42 -3.53
N LEU A 406 26.17 -17.24 -3.07
CA LEU A 406 26.41 -18.62 -2.65
C LEU A 406 25.84 -19.59 -3.67
N GLN A 407 26.64 -20.59 -4.03
CA GLN A 407 26.25 -21.67 -4.92
C GLN A 407 26.00 -22.97 -4.14
N LEU A 408 24.77 -23.46 -4.24
CA LEU A 408 24.40 -24.81 -3.86
C LEU A 408 24.98 -25.80 -4.87
N GLN A 409 25.45 -26.94 -4.35
CA GLN A 409 25.87 -28.08 -5.16
C GLN A 409 24.75 -28.52 -6.12
N ASN A 410 25.10 -29.17 -7.24
CA ASN A 410 24.12 -29.60 -8.24
C ASN A 410 23.25 -30.76 -7.72
N LEU A 411 22.11 -30.42 -7.11
CA LEU A 411 21.14 -31.38 -6.55
C LEU A 411 20.04 -31.71 -7.56
N PRO A 412 19.53 -32.96 -7.59
CA PRO A 412 18.35 -33.29 -8.38
C PRO A 412 17.15 -32.43 -7.97
N GLU A 413 16.39 -31.93 -8.96
CA GLU A 413 15.25 -31.03 -8.75
C GLU A 413 14.23 -31.57 -7.72
N VAL A 414 13.93 -32.87 -7.78
CA VAL A 414 13.03 -33.59 -6.86
C VAL A 414 13.44 -33.42 -5.39
N PHE A 415 14.74 -33.29 -5.14
CA PHE A 415 15.31 -33.15 -3.81
C PHE A 415 15.24 -31.69 -3.33
N ILE A 416 15.52 -30.71 -4.19
CA ILE A 416 15.28 -29.28 -3.89
C ILE A 416 13.79 -29.05 -3.57
N LYS A 417 12.89 -29.59 -4.40
CA LYS A 417 11.43 -29.55 -4.20
C LYS A 417 10.96 -30.22 -2.90
N ARG A 418 11.72 -31.18 -2.36
CA ARG A 418 11.48 -31.79 -1.03
C ARG A 418 11.97 -30.87 0.10
N VAL A 419 13.17 -30.30 -0.04
CA VAL A 419 13.79 -29.39 0.94
C VAL A 419 12.94 -28.13 1.12
N LEU A 420 12.40 -27.55 0.05
CA LEU A 420 11.49 -26.38 0.10
C LEU A 420 10.19 -26.57 0.89
N LYS A 421 9.89 -27.79 1.37
CA LYS A 421 8.77 -28.07 2.27
C LYS A 421 9.17 -28.05 3.74
N SER A 422 10.39 -27.62 4.08
CA SER A 422 11.00 -27.71 5.41
C SER A 422 11.24 -26.33 5.99
N GLN A 423 11.48 -26.22 7.30
CA GLN A 423 12.13 -25.02 7.83
C GLN A 423 13.54 -24.95 7.23
N LEU A 424 13.96 -23.77 6.78
CA LEU A 424 15.26 -23.51 6.19
C LEU A 424 16.01 -22.46 7.02
N VAL A 425 17.27 -22.76 7.36
CA VAL A 425 18.19 -21.83 8.02
C VAL A 425 19.53 -21.93 7.31
N LEU A 426 19.96 -20.83 6.71
CA LEU A 426 21.29 -20.65 6.16
C LEU A 426 22.21 -20.17 7.29
N ALA A 427 23.39 -20.78 7.43
CA ALA A 427 24.33 -20.54 8.51
C ALA A 427 25.77 -20.37 7.97
N HIS A 428 26.53 -19.48 8.59
CA HIS A 428 27.93 -19.18 8.28
C HIS A 428 28.78 -19.50 9.51
N PHE A 429 29.75 -20.39 9.31
CA PHE A 429 30.77 -20.72 10.31
C PHE A 429 32.09 -20.11 9.88
N ASP A 430 32.85 -19.56 10.82
CA ASP A 430 34.20 -19.04 10.55
C ASP A 430 35.23 -20.17 10.31
N SER A 431 36.49 -19.81 10.14
CA SER A 431 37.60 -20.75 9.92
C SER A 431 37.90 -21.67 11.12
N ASP A 432 37.49 -21.26 12.33
CA ASP A 432 37.66 -22.04 13.56
C ASP A 432 36.43 -22.94 13.84
N GLY A 433 35.38 -22.81 13.01
CA GLY A 433 34.16 -23.62 13.08
C GLY A 433 33.09 -23.06 14.02
N VAL A 434 33.22 -21.81 14.47
CA VAL A 434 32.24 -21.15 15.33
C VAL A 434 31.11 -20.57 14.48
N LEU A 435 29.86 -20.67 14.94
CA LEU A 435 28.72 -20.07 14.24
C LEU A 435 28.79 -18.53 14.36
N ASN A 436 28.94 -17.85 13.23
CA ASN A 436 29.09 -16.40 13.15
C ASN A 436 27.79 -15.70 12.71
N ASP A 437 27.04 -16.27 11.76
CA ASP A 437 25.74 -15.75 11.31
C ASP A 437 24.76 -16.89 11.01
N ALA A 438 23.45 -16.63 11.16
CA ALA A 438 22.40 -17.55 10.74
C ALA A 438 21.10 -16.81 10.41
N SER A 439 20.42 -17.17 9.33
CA SER A 439 19.14 -16.55 8.95
C SER A 439 18.24 -17.54 8.21
N SER A 440 16.91 -17.34 8.27
CA SER A 440 15.99 -17.99 7.34
C SER A 440 16.17 -17.49 5.90
N VAL A 441 15.48 -18.13 4.96
CA VAL A 441 15.65 -17.88 3.53
C VAL A 441 14.30 -17.52 2.89
N GLN A 442 14.25 -16.42 2.14
CA GLN A 442 13.13 -16.04 1.27
C GLN A 442 13.17 -16.91 0.01
N THR A 443 12.07 -17.61 -0.32
CA THR A 443 12.08 -18.70 -1.31
C THR A 443 11.28 -18.43 -2.58
N ALA A 444 10.70 -17.24 -2.76
CA ALA A 444 9.83 -16.94 -3.91
C ALA A 444 10.52 -17.14 -5.27
N GLY A 445 11.79 -16.73 -5.41
CA GLY A 445 12.56 -16.88 -6.66
C GLY A 445 12.76 -18.34 -7.08
N VAL A 446 13.26 -19.18 -6.17
CA VAL A 446 13.43 -20.62 -6.45
C VAL A 446 12.08 -21.35 -6.62
N ILE A 447 11.01 -20.90 -5.96
CA ILE A 447 9.65 -21.42 -6.21
C ILE A 447 9.20 -21.09 -7.65
N ASP A 448 9.40 -19.86 -8.12
CA ASP A 448 9.10 -19.50 -9.51
C ASP A 448 9.93 -20.34 -10.49
N ALA A 449 11.26 -20.39 -10.30
CA ALA A 449 12.20 -21.12 -11.16
C ALA A 449 11.92 -22.63 -11.26
N LEU A 450 11.21 -23.21 -10.28
CA LEU A 450 10.89 -24.64 -10.21
C LEU A 450 9.47 -24.99 -10.66
N TYR A 451 8.54 -24.04 -10.66
CA TYR A 451 7.12 -24.33 -10.81
C TYR A 451 6.35 -23.36 -11.72
N ALA A 452 6.73 -22.09 -11.83
CA ALA A 452 5.89 -21.04 -12.43
C ALA A 452 5.50 -21.32 -13.90
N ASP A 453 6.46 -21.68 -14.76
CA ASP A 453 6.19 -21.92 -16.18
C ASP A 453 5.19 -23.05 -16.44
N ALA A 454 5.22 -24.07 -15.57
CA ALA A 454 4.28 -25.18 -15.64
C ALA A 454 2.94 -24.81 -14.98
N ALA A 455 2.99 -24.15 -13.83
CA ALA A 455 1.82 -23.78 -13.03
C ALA A 455 0.95 -22.69 -13.67
N LYS A 456 1.53 -21.75 -14.42
CA LYS A 456 0.77 -20.65 -15.04
C LYS A 456 -0.28 -21.11 -16.05
N ASN A 457 -0.04 -22.28 -16.65
CA ASN A 457 -0.91 -22.93 -17.61
C ASN A 457 -2.02 -23.80 -16.98
N GLU A 458 -2.04 -23.95 -15.64
CA GLU A 458 -3.08 -24.70 -14.93
C GLU A 458 -4.31 -23.84 -14.67
N GLN A 459 -5.50 -24.40 -14.90
CA GLN A 459 -6.75 -23.87 -14.38
C GLN A 459 -6.84 -24.19 -12.88
N LEU A 460 -6.76 -23.19 -12.01
CA LEU A 460 -6.89 -23.33 -10.56
C LEU A 460 -8.34 -23.15 -10.09
N GLY A 461 -8.58 -23.39 -8.80
CA GLY A 461 -9.91 -23.35 -8.18
C GLY A 461 -10.72 -24.62 -8.37
N VAL A 462 -12.04 -24.48 -8.31
CA VAL A 462 -12.98 -25.59 -8.51
C VAL A 462 -13.63 -25.56 -9.90
N LYS A 463 -13.49 -26.67 -10.64
CA LYS A 463 -14.21 -26.91 -11.89
C LYS A 463 -15.40 -27.82 -11.62
N ALA A 464 -16.59 -27.23 -11.55
CA ALA A 464 -17.84 -27.92 -11.20
C ALA A 464 -18.94 -27.74 -12.28
N GLY A 465 -20.16 -28.22 -11.99
CA GLY A 465 -21.32 -28.21 -12.87
C GLY A 465 -21.65 -29.61 -13.39
N ASN A 466 -21.10 -29.97 -14.56
CA ASN A 466 -21.38 -31.28 -15.18
C ASN A 466 -20.46 -32.38 -14.62
N GLY A 467 -21.04 -33.30 -13.85
CA GLY A 467 -20.33 -34.46 -13.30
C GLY A 467 -19.72 -34.20 -11.91
N ALA A 468 -18.64 -34.91 -11.58
CA ALA A 468 -17.93 -34.68 -10.32
C ALA A 468 -17.10 -33.39 -10.39
N PRO A 469 -17.09 -32.54 -9.34
CA PRO A 469 -16.23 -31.36 -9.30
C PRO A 469 -14.77 -31.77 -9.18
N GLN A 470 -13.88 -31.05 -9.87
CA GLN A 470 -12.43 -31.18 -9.75
C GLN A 470 -11.88 -29.97 -8.99
N PHE A 471 -11.11 -30.22 -7.93
CA PHE A 471 -10.47 -29.18 -7.13
C PHE A 471 -8.99 -29.09 -7.50
N LYS A 472 -8.45 -27.87 -7.60
CA LYS A 472 -7.04 -27.60 -7.87
C LYS A 472 -6.53 -26.41 -7.06
N LEU A 473 -5.54 -26.65 -6.20
CA LEU A 473 -4.88 -25.63 -5.38
C LEU A 473 -3.38 -25.62 -5.66
N TRP A 474 -2.81 -24.46 -5.97
CA TRP A 474 -1.36 -24.31 -6.07
C TRP A 474 -0.76 -24.12 -4.67
N ALA A 475 0.00 -25.12 -4.20
CA ALA A 475 0.63 -25.10 -2.88
C ALA A 475 1.96 -25.88 -2.92
N PRO A 476 3.01 -25.35 -3.58
CA PRO A 476 4.25 -26.07 -3.85
C PRO A 476 4.97 -26.53 -2.58
N THR A 477 4.99 -25.69 -1.54
CA THR A 477 5.66 -25.89 -0.25
C THR A 477 4.86 -26.72 0.75
N ALA A 478 3.56 -26.95 0.51
CA ALA A 478 2.71 -27.74 1.40
C ALA A 478 3.16 -29.20 1.49
N LYS A 479 3.02 -29.79 2.69
CA LYS A 479 3.31 -31.20 2.98
C LYS A 479 2.14 -32.10 2.63
N ASN A 480 0.95 -31.70 3.10
CA ASN A 480 -0.32 -32.36 2.83
C ASN A 480 -1.35 -31.30 2.43
N VAL A 481 -2.23 -31.64 1.50
CA VAL A 481 -3.44 -30.85 1.22
C VAL A 481 -4.63 -31.80 1.16
N ALA A 482 -5.72 -31.43 1.81
CA ALA A 482 -7.01 -32.10 1.71
C ALA A 482 -8.14 -31.09 1.49
N VAL A 483 -9.28 -31.55 0.97
CA VAL A 483 -10.51 -30.75 0.86
C VAL A 483 -11.58 -31.29 1.81
N CYS A 484 -12.11 -30.42 2.65
CA CYS A 484 -13.25 -30.64 3.53
C CYS A 484 -14.54 -30.19 2.83
N ILE A 485 -15.60 -31.00 2.88
CA ILE A 485 -16.88 -30.73 2.22
C ILE A 485 -17.99 -30.60 3.28
N TYR A 486 -18.74 -29.51 3.18
CA TYR A 486 -19.79 -29.11 4.11
C TYR A 486 -21.14 -29.05 3.40
N ASP A 487 -22.21 -29.43 4.09
CA ASP A 487 -23.55 -29.44 3.51
C ASP A 487 -24.15 -28.03 3.40
N GLN A 488 -23.77 -27.16 4.34
CA GLN A 488 -24.24 -25.79 4.55
C GLN A 488 -23.08 -24.80 4.58
N GLY A 489 -23.35 -23.53 4.27
CA GLY A 489 -22.33 -22.48 4.15
C GLY A 489 -21.76 -22.03 5.50
N ASN A 490 -22.63 -21.78 6.47
CA ASN A 490 -22.27 -21.10 7.73
C ASN A 490 -22.39 -21.96 8.99
N GLU A 491 -22.91 -23.18 8.86
CA GLU A 491 -23.18 -24.06 10.00
C GLU A 491 -22.81 -25.51 9.69
N GLY A 492 -22.77 -26.34 10.72
CA GLY A 492 -22.53 -27.78 10.63
C GLY A 492 -21.09 -28.17 10.32
N ASN A 493 -20.76 -29.41 10.67
CA ASN A 493 -19.43 -29.99 10.44
C ASN A 493 -19.27 -30.47 8.98
N ALA A 494 -18.02 -30.64 8.53
CA ALA A 494 -17.76 -31.32 7.27
C ALA A 494 -18.27 -32.77 7.33
N PHE A 495 -18.99 -33.21 6.30
CA PHE A 495 -19.47 -34.59 6.18
C PHE A 495 -18.50 -35.48 5.39
N ALA A 496 -17.52 -34.89 4.69
CA ALA A 496 -16.50 -35.61 3.96
C ALA A 496 -15.17 -34.85 3.93
N ILE A 497 -14.08 -35.61 3.87
CA ILE A 497 -12.74 -35.12 3.55
C ILE A 497 -12.13 -35.97 2.42
N ARG A 498 -11.29 -35.36 1.57
CA ARG A 498 -10.47 -36.06 0.57
C ARG A 498 -9.06 -35.51 0.53
N GLN A 499 -8.08 -36.42 0.65
CA GLN A 499 -6.67 -36.13 0.38
C GLN A 499 -6.48 -35.76 -1.09
N MET A 500 -5.73 -34.69 -1.33
CA MET A 500 -5.35 -34.24 -2.68
C MET A 500 -3.98 -34.82 -3.06
N ARG A 501 -3.66 -34.83 -4.35
CA ARG A 501 -2.37 -35.29 -4.86
C ARG A 501 -1.65 -34.15 -5.57
N GLN A 502 -0.41 -33.90 -5.18
CA GLN A 502 0.43 -32.91 -5.84
C GLN A 502 0.96 -33.44 -7.19
N ASN A 503 0.90 -32.60 -8.22
CA ASN A 503 1.71 -32.73 -9.42
C ASN A 503 3.11 -32.15 -9.13
N PRO A 504 4.20 -32.93 -9.16
CA PRO A 504 5.53 -32.44 -8.82
C PRO A 504 6.12 -31.45 -9.85
N HIS A 505 5.58 -31.40 -11.06
CA HIS A 505 6.02 -30.45 -12.09
C HIS A 505 5.44 -29.04 -11.84
N THR A 506 4.14 -28.94 -11.54
CA THR A 506 3.44 -27.66 -11.36
C THR A 506 3.30 -27.21 -9.90
N GLY A 507 3.51 -28.10 -8.93
CA GLY A 507 3.23 -27.84 -7.51
C GLY A 507 1.74 -27.83 -7.15
N VAL A 508 0.84 -28.02 -8.14
CA VAL A 508 -0.62 -28.02 -7.96
C VAL A 508 -1.09 -29.32 -7.33
N TRP A 509 -1.85 -29.21 -6.24
CA TRP A 509 -2.60 -30.28 -5.62
C TRP A 509 -3.96 -30.43 -6.30
N SER A 510 -4.39 -31.66 -6.56
CA SER A 510 -5.69 -31.91 -7.17
C SER A 510 -6.42 -33.13 -6.61
N VAL A 511 -7.75 -33.11 -6.67
CA VAL A 511 -8.60 -34.27 -6.41
C VAL A 511 -9.92 -34.20 -7.18
N GLN A 512 -10.48 -35.37 -7.50
CA GLN A 512 -11.83 -35.51 -8.02
C GLN A 512 -12.80 -35.73 -6.86
N GLY A 513 -13.84 -34.89 -6.77
CA GLY A 513 -14.93 -35.04 -5.81
C GLY A 513 -15.98 -36.08 -6.23
N LEU A 514 -17.19 -35.93 -5.68
CA LEU A 514 -18.37 -36.73 -6.06
C LEU A 514 -19.44 -35.86 -6.74
N PRO A 515 -20.25 -36.37 -7.70
CA PRO A 515 -21.22 -35.55 -8.42
C PRO A 515 -22.27 -34.86 -7.55
N ASN A 516 -22.59 -35.40 -6.38
CA ASN A 516 -23.52 -34.81 -5.42
C ASN A 516 -22.91 -33.69 -4.56
N TRP A 517 -21.66 -33.27 -4.83
CA TRP A 517 -21.02 -32.13 -4.17
C TRP A 517 -21.19 -30.81 -4.92
N ASN A 518 -21.73 -30.82 -6.14
CA ASN A 518 -22.14 -29.57 -6.80
C ASN A 518 -23.23 -28.88 -5.94
N GLY A 519 -23.11 -27.57 -5.76
CA GLY A 519 -23.95 -26.77 -4.87
C GLY A 519 -23.59 -26.85 -3.38
N LYS A 520 -22.56 -27.62 -2.99
CA LYS A 520 -22.08 -27.73 -1.60
C LYS A 520 -20.93 -26.77 -1.32
N TYR A 521 -20.45 -26.74 -0.08
CA TYR A 521 -19.40 -25.82 0.36
C TYR A 521 -18.11 -26.56 0.71
N TYR A 522 -16.97 -25.87 0.66
CA TYR A 522 -15.65 -26.46 0.93
C TYR A 522 -14.65 -25.48 1.55
N ARG A 523 -13.63 -26.06 2.17
CA ARG A 523 -12.37 -25.43 2.60
C ARG A 523 -11.23 -26.42 2.35
N TYR A 524 -10.01 -25.94 2.15
CA TYR A 524 -8.81 -26.77 2.14
C TYR A 524 -8.21 -26.85 3.54
N VAL A 525 -7.66 -28.02 3.87
CA VAL A 525 -6.69 -28.19 4.96
C VAL A 525 -5.31 -28.22 4.31
N VAL A 526 -4.41 -27.35 4.74
CA VAL A 526 -3.03 -27.23 4.26
C VAL A 526 -2.07 -27.40 5.44
N ASP A 527 -1.27 -28.46 5.43
CA ASP A 527 -0.16 -28.63 6.36
C ASP A 527 1.11 -28.04 5.73
N VAL A 528 1.67 -26.96 6.28
CA VAL A 528 2.81 -26.23 5.70
C VAL A 528 3.73 -25.68 6.79
N VAL A 529 5.05 -25.56 6.53
CA VAL A 529 5.95 -24.88 7.47
C VAL A 529 5.74 -23.38 7.38
N VAL A 530 5.49 -22.74 8.52
CA VAL A 530 5.42 -21.28 8.63
C VAL A 530 6.72 -20.80 9.25
N ARG A 531 7.56 -20.14 8.44
CA ARG A 531 8.91 -19.68 8.81
C ARG A 531 8.95 -18.97 10.17
N ARG A 532 8.10 -17.97 10.38
CA ARG A 532 8.05 -17.16 11.62
C ARG A 532 7.78 -17.98 12.88
N LEU A 533 7.12 -19.14 12.74
CA LEU A 533 6.80 -20.06 13.83
C LEU A 533 7.77 -21.24 13.90
N GLY A 534 8.74 -21.33 12.98
CA GLY A 534 9.75 -22.38 12.90
C GLY A 534 9.18 -23.80 12.85
N SER A 535 7.92 -24.00 12.42
CA SER A 535 7.18 -25.25 12.64
C SER A 535 6.08 -25.48 11.60
N VAL A 536 5.61 -26.72 11.48
CA VAL A 536 4.45 -27.07 10.65
C VAL A 536 3.17 -26.57 11.28
N GLN A 537 2.40 -25.78 10.53
CA GLN A 537 1.06 -25.33 10.87
C GLN A 537 0.02 -26.06 10.02
N ARG A 538 -1.17 -26.26 10.59
CA ARG A 538 -2.35 -26.80 9.90
C ARG A 538 -3.36 -25.68 9.69
N ASN A 539 -3.47 -25.24 8.45
CA ASN A 539 -4.35 -24.14 8.06
C ASN A 539 -5.64 -24.69 7.44
N LEU A 540 -6.80 -24.25 7.97
CA LEU A 540 -8.11 -24.45 7.34
C LEU A 540 -8.48 -23.15 6.59
N VAL A 541 -8.60 -23.20 5.27
CA VAL A 541 -8.65 -22.00 4.40
C VAL A 541 -9.66 -22.14 3.28
N THR A 542 -10.20 -21.01 2.83
CA THR A 542 -10.97 -20.90 1.59
C THR A 542 -10.06 -20.99 0.35
N ASP A 543 -10.67 -21.14 -0.83
CA ASP A 543 -9.95 -21.17 -2.11
C ASP A 543 -9.67 -19.73 -2.61
N PRO A 544 -8.42 -19.35 -2.92
CA PRO A 544 -8.11 -18.07 -3.56
C PRO A 544 -8.84 -17.83 -4.89
N TYR A 545 -9.20 -18.91 -5.59
CA TYR A 545 -9.96 -18.92 -6.84
C TYR A 545 -11.46 -19.23 -6.60
N SER A 546 -11.98 -18.93 -5.40
CA SER A 546 -13.42 -18.99 -5.12
C SER A 546 -14.20 -18.18 -6.14
N ILE A 547 -15.28 -18.73 -6.69
CA ILE A 547 -16.20 -18.01 -7.59
C ILE A 547 -17.49 -17.56 -6.89
N SER A 548 -17.73 -18.08 -5.69
CA SER A 548 -18.73 -17.61 -4.72
C SER A 548 -18.44 -18.19 -3.33
N LEU A 549 -19.07 -17.61 -2.31
CA LEU A 549 -18.81 -17.83 -0.88
C LEU A 549 -20.13 -17.91 -0.10
N SER A 550 -20.08 -18.55 1.08
CA SER A 550 -21.09 -18.42 2.13
C SER A 550 -21.03 -17.05 2.81
N ALA A 551 -21.99 -16.72 3.69
CA ALA A 551 -21.96 -15.46 4.44
C ALA A 551 -20.65 -15.28 5.25
N ASN A 552 -20.16 -14.05 5.37
CA ASN A 552 -18.88 -13.68 6.00
C ASN A 552 -17.69 -14.52 5.49
N SER A 553 -17.76 -14.99 4.24
CA SER A 553 -16.69 -15.66 3.50
C SER A 553 -16.05 -16.85 4.23
N GLN A 554 -16.85 -17.53 5.06
CA GLN A 554 -16.40 -18.66 5.89
C GLN A 554 -16.05 -19.91 5.07
N ARG A 555 -16.76 -20.17 3.96
CA ARG A 555 -16.59 -21.36 3.12
C ARG A 555 -16.77 -21.03 1.64
N SER A 556 -15.91 -21.61 0.80
CA SER A 556 -15.98 -21.52 -0.66
C SER A 556 -17.13 -22.37 -1.20
N TRP A 557 -17.76 -21.94 -2.29
CA TRP A 557 -18.89 -22.66 -2.91
C TRP A 557 -18.49 -23.48 -4.15
N ILE A 558 -19.06 -24.69 -4.28
CA ILE A 558 -18.80 -25.62 -5.38
C ILE A 558 -19.84 -25.39 -6.48
N GLY A 559 -19.49 -24.65 -7.53
CA GLY A 559 -20.40 -24.43 -8.66
C GLY A 559 -19.73 -23.95 -9.93
N SER A 560 -20.52 -23.36 -10.82
CA SER A 560 -20.05 -22.90 -12.12
C SER A 560 -20.77 -21.63 -12.53
N LEU A 561 -20.03 -20.55 -12.78
CA LEU A 561 -20.58 -19.28 -13.31
C LEU A 561 -21.31 -19.44 -14.65
N ASN A 562 -21.12 -20.58 -15.32
CA ASN A 562 -21.81 -20.93 -16.55
C ASN A 562 -23.24 -21.44 -16.38
N ASP A 563 -23.65 -21.84 -15.17
CA ASP A 563 -25.01 -22.30 -14.90
C ASP A 563 -26.05 -21.24 -15.28
N SER A 564 -27.10 -21.67 -15.99
CA SER A 564 -28.27 -20.84 -16.31
C SER A 564 -28.95 -20.26 -15.07
N ALA A 565 -28.90 -20.95 -13.93
CA ALA A 565 -29.47 -20.46 -12.68
C ALA A 565 -28.76 -19.19 -12.18
N LEU A 566 -27.48 -19.00 -12.50
CA LEU A 566 -26.69 -17.82 -12.09
C LEU A 566 -26.72 -16.67 -13.11
N LYS A 567 -27.57 -16.77 -14.14
CA LYS A 567 -27.64 -15.78 -15.23
C LYS A 567 -29.04 -15.17 -15.26
N PRO A 568 -29.20 -13.84 -15.17
CA PRO A 568 -30.51 -13.22 -15.31
C PRO A 568 -31.08 -13.40 -16.71
N SER A 569 -32.39 -13.16 -16.85
CA SER A 569 -33.09 -13.32 -18.13
C SER A 569 -32.42 -12.44 -19.21
N GLY A 570 -32.08 -13.03 -20.35
CA GLY A 570 -31.41 -12.33 -21.44
C GLY A 570 -29.93 -12.01 -21.23
N TRP A 571 -29.29 -12.42 -20.13
CA TRP A 571 -27.87 -12.11 -19.83
C TRP A 571 -26.91 -12.31 -21.01
N ILE A 572 -27.05 -13.42 -21.74
CA ILE A 572 -26.15 -13.78 -22.85
C ILE A 572 -26.29 -12.83 -24.06
N ASN A 573 -27.46 -12.23 -24.25
CA ASN A 573 -27.82 -11.51 -25.49
C ASN A 573 -28.20 -10.03 -25.24
N HIS A 574 -28.00 -9.50 -24.04
CA HIS A 574 -28.28 -8.10 -23.76
C HIS A 574 -27.20 -7.19 -24.39
N SER A 575 -27.60 -5.98 -24.79
CA SER A 575 -26.69 -5.06 -25.46
C SER A 575 -25.83 -4.32 -24.43
N ILE A 576 -24.51 -4.37 -24.59
CA ILE A 576 -23.57 -3.46 -23.92
C ILE A 576 -23.55 -2.14 -24.73
N PRO A 577 -23.63 -0.95 -24.09
CA PRO A 577 -23.60 0.34 -24.80
C PRO A 577 -22.37 0.48 -25.71
N SER A 578 -22.53 1.02 -26.93
CA SER A 578 -21.41 1.17 -27.85
C SER A 578 -20.41 2.23 -27.38
N LEU A 579 -19.12 1.93 -27.43
CA LEU A 579 -18.02 2.87 -27.22
C LEU A 579 -17.17 2.89 -28.50
N ALA A 580 -16.82 4.08 -29.01
CA ALA A 580 -16.09 4.20 -30.29
C ALA A 580 -14.57 4.39 -30.10
N ALA A 581 -14.16 5.05 -29.03
CA ALA A 581 -12.77 5.13 -28.55
C ALA A 581 -12.73 5.50 -27.05
N PRO A 582 -11.63 5.26 -26.33
CA PRO A 582 -11.53 5.55 -24.90
C PRO A 582 -11.75 7.02 -24.49
N GLU A 583 -11.52 8.03 -25.34
CA GLU A 583 -11.79 9.44 -24.95
C GLU A 583 -13.28 9.79 -24.95
N ASP A 584 -14.14 8.90 -25.46
CA ASP A 584 -15.60 8.96 -25.29
C ASP A 584 -16.06 8.58 -23.88
N ILE A 585 -15.16 8.01 -23.07
CA ILE A 585 -15.43 7.67 -21.68
C ILE A 585 -15.68 8.96 -20.87
N SER A 586 -16.58 8.85 -19.92
CA SER A 586 -16.98 9.82 -18.91
C SER A 586 -17.47 9.03 -17.70
N ILE A 587 -16.76 9.15 -16.57
CA ILE A 587 -16.86 8.23 -15.43
C ILE A 587 -17.57 8.92 -14.26
N TYR A 588 -18.51 8.20 -13.63
CA TYR A 588 -19.15 8.60 -12.37
C TYR A 588 -18.83 7.55 -11.28
N GLU A 589 -18.00 7.92 -10.29
CA GLU A 589 -17.56 7.01 -9.21
C GLU A 589 -18.60 6.93 -8.07
N MET A 590 -19.13 5.75 -7.83
CA MET A 590 -20.24 5.46 -6.93
C MET A 590 -19.90 4.29 -6.00
N HIS A 591 -20.40 4.33 -4.78
CA HIS A 591 -20.41 3.18 -3.87
C HIS A 591 -21.82 2.56 -3.79
N VAL A 592 -21.90 1.23 -3.70
CA VAL A 592 -23.17 0.48 -3.75
C VAL A 592 -24.15 0.92 -2.65
N ARG A 593 -23.64 1.27 -1.46
CA ARG A 593 -24.50 1.81 -0.39
C ARG A 593 -24.87 3.26 -0.58
N ASP A 594 -23.90 4.12 -0.92
CA ASP A 594 -24.13 5.55 -1.17
C ASP A 594 -25.28 5.76 -2.18
N PHE A 595 -25.34 4.89 -3.20
CA PHE A 595 -26.38 4.89 -4.22
C PHE A 595 -27.82 4.73 -3.70
N SER A 596 -28.05 4.04 -2.58
CA SER A 596 -29.42 3.61 -2.24
C SER A 596 -29.76 3.43 -0.76
N ALA A 597 -28.80 3.50 0.17
CA ALA A 597 -29.04 3.35 1.61
C ALA A 597 -30.13 4.32 2.13
N TYR A 598 -30.14 5.55 1.61
CA TYR A 598 -31.12 6.58 1.98
C TYR A 598 -32.23 6.84 0.95
N ASP A 599 -32.20 6.23 -0.26
CA ASP A 599 -33.24 6.48 -1.26
C ASP A 599 -34.55 5.77 -0.90
N GLN A 600 -35.50 6.55 -0.40
CA GLN A 600 -36.80 6.03 0.04
C GLN A 600 -37.66 5.47 -1.10
N SER A 601 -37.34 5.78 -2.36
CA SER A 601 -38.01 5.20 -3.54
C SER A 601 -37.54 3.77 -3.86
N VAL A 602 -36.40 3.34 -3.31
CA VAL A 602 -35.92 1.95 -3.38
C VAL A 602 -36.62 1.12 -2.27
N PRO A 603 -37.11 -0.10 -2.57
CA PRO A 603 -37.62 -1.03 -1.57
C PRO A 603 -36.59 -1.28 -0.46
N GLU A 604 -37.03 -1.30 0.79
CA GLU A 604 -36.16 -1.36 1.98
C GLU A 604 -35.13 -2.51 1.91
N ASN A 605 -35.57 -3.71 1.51
CA ASN A 605 -34.72 -4.90 1.37
C ASN A 605 -33.72 -4.84 0.20
N HIS A 606 -33.81 -3.83 -0.69
CA HIS A 606 -32.87 -3.59 -1.79
C HIS A 606 -31.89 -2.44 -1.48
N ARG A 607 -32.09 -1.67 -0.40
CA ARG A 607 -31.25 -0.50 -0.08
C ARG A 607 -29.84 -0.92 0.32
N GLY A 608 -28.87 -0.30 -0.33
CA GLY A 608 -27.45 -0.63 -0.22
C GLY A 608 -27.07 -2.00 -0.79
N LYS A 609 -27.84 -2.51 -1.76
CA LYS A 609 -27.63 -3.80 -2.43
C LYS A 609 -27.47 -3.62 -3.93
N PHE A 610 -26.82 -4.58 -4.61
CA PHE A 610 -26.80 -4.68 -6.07
C PHE A 610 -28.21 -4.61 -6.68
N LYS A 611 -29.20 -5.14 -5.96
CA LYS A 611 -30.61 -5.13 -6.37
C LYS A 611 -31.20 -3.73 -6.57
N ALA A 612 -30.70 -2.69 -5.87
CA ALA A 612 -31.17 -1.31 -6.03
C ALA A 612 -31.07 -0.80 -7.48
N PHE A 613 -30.04 -1.19 -8.21
CA PHE A 613 -29.83 -0.80 -9.61
C PHE A 613 -30.88 -1.40 -10.56
N THR A 614 -31.59 -2.45 -10.14
CA THR A 614 -32.71 -3.04 -10.92
C THR A 614 -34.02 -2.25 -10.77
N ASN A 615 -34.11 -1.35 -9.80
CA ASN A 615 -35.29 -0.53 -9.55
C ASN A 615 -35.30 0.72 -10.44
N SER A 616 -35.56 0.56 -11.76
CA SER A 616 -35.52 1.65 -12.75
C SER A 616 -36.42 2.88 -12.48
N GLN A 617 -37.34 2.79 -11.53
CA GLN A 617 -38.21 3.90 -11.10
C GLN A 617 -37.75 4.58 -9.80
N SER A 618 -36.59 4.19 -9.24
CA SER A 618 -36.00 4.89 -8.11
C SER A 618 -35.40 6.24 -8.52
N ASN A 619 -35.29 7.17 -7.57
CA ASN A 619 -34.66 8.46 -7.81
C ASN A 619 -33.20 8.28 -8.25
N GLY A 620 -32.47 7.34 -7.62
CA GLY A 620 -31.11 6.98 -8.01
C GLY A 620 -30.99 6.48 -9.46
N MET A 621 -31.84 5.55 -9.90
CA MET A 621 -31.79 5.05 -11.28
C MET A 621 -32.28 6.08 -12.30
N GLN A 622 -33.31 6.87 -11.99
CA GLN A 622 -33.76 7.96 -12.86
C GLN A 622 -32.68 9.05 -13.00
N HIS A 623 -31.97 9.36 -11.92
CA HIS A 623 -30.82 10.26 -11.94
C HIS A 623 -29.72 9.72 -12.88
N LEU A 624 -29.28 8.46 -12.70
CA LEU A 624 -28.26 7.84 -13.54
C LEU A 624 -28.67 7.77 -15.01
N GLN A 625 -29.92 7.39 -15.32
CA GLN A 625 -30.42 7.35 -16.70
C GLN A 625 -30.39 8.75 -17.35
N VAL A 626 -30.81 9.79 -16.62
CA VAL A 626 -30.81 11.16 -17.13
C VAL A 626 -29.39 11.73 -17.29
N LEU A 627 -28.40 11.24 -16.52
CA LEU A 627 -26.98 11.51 -16.78
C LEU A 627 -26.48 10.77 -18.03
N ALA A 628 -26.88 9.51 -18.22
CA ALA A 628 -26.53 8.71 -19.40
C ALA A 628 -27.09 9.34 -20.70
N GLU A 629 -28.35 9.76 -20.69
CA GLU A 629 -29.00 10.52 -21.77
C GLU A 629 -28.31 11.87 -22.06
N ALA A 630 -27.63 12.46 -21.07
CA ALA A 630 -26.81 13.66 -21.25
C ALA A 630 -25.39 13.36 -21.78
N GLY A 631 -24.96 12.09 -21.80
CA GLY A 631 -23.65 11.65 -22.28
C GLY A 631 -22.64 11.27 -21.20
N LEU A 632 -23.11 10.90 -20.00
CA LEU A 632 -22.34 10.03 -19.11
C LEU A 632 -22.28 8.62 -19.73
N SER A 633 -21.13 7.95 -19.68
CA SER A 633 -20.97 6.64 -20.34
C SER A 633 -20.62 5.50 -19.38
N HIS A 634 -19.98 5.78 -18.24
CA HIS A 634 -19.51 4.75 -17.31
C HIS A 634 -19.91 5.07 -15.87
N LEU A 635 -20.43 4.06 -15.15
CA LEU A 635 -20.48 4.04 -13.69
C LEU A 635 -19.27 3.27 -13.18
N HIS A 636 -18.41 3.92 -12.40
CA HIS A 636 -17.31 3.27 -11.68
C HIS A 636 -17.80 2.89 -10.28
N LEU A 637 -17.82 1.60 -9.97
CA LEU A 637 -18.17 1.12 -8.65
C LEU A 637 -16.91 0.98 -7.79
N LEU A 638 -16.92 1.57 -6.59
CA LEU A 638 -16.00 1.24 -5.50
C LEU A 638 -15.99 -0.28 -5.23
N PRO A 639 -14.97 -0.84 -4.53
CA PRO A 639 -14.76 -2.28 -4.41
C PRO A 639 -16.04 -3.11 -4.21
N VAL A 640 -16.28 -4.00 -5.19
CA VAL A 640 -17.44 -4.92 -5.26
C VAL A 640 -17.03 -6.39 -5.24
N ASN A 641 -15.74 -6.69 -5.15
CA ASN A 641 -15.26 -8.00 -4.74
C ASN A 641 -15.53 -8.25 -3.26
N ASP A 642 -15.41 -9.50 -2.80
CA ASP A 642 -15.51 -9.88 -1.39
C ASP A 642 -14.45 -9.18 -0.52
N ILE A 643 -14.91 -8.52 0.55
CA ILE A 643 -14.10 -7.68 1.43
C ILE A 643 -14.17 -8.13 2.90
N ALA A 644 -13.10 -7.86 3.65
CA ALA A 644 -12.98 -8.36 5.01
C ALA A 644 -13.60 -7.46 6.10
N THR A 645 -14.11 -6.27 5.76
CA THR A 645 -14.38 -5.18 6.73
C THR A 645 -15.85 -4.84 6.95
N ILE A 646 -16.79 -5.59 6.37
CA ILE A 646 -18.22 -5.48 6.64
C ILE A 646 -18.77 -6.85 7.09
N PRO A 647 -19.66 -6.92 8.11
CA PRO A 647 -20.46 -8.12 8.35
C PRO A 647 -21.50 -8.30 7.23
N GLU A 648 -21.35 -9.35 6.42
CA GLU A 648 -22.29 -9.68 5.34
C GLU A 648 -23.72 -10.01 5.86
N VAL A 649 -23.82 -10.38 7.14
CA VAL A 649 -25.09 -10.63 7.85
C VAL A 649 -25.05 -10.00 9.24
N GLY A 650 -26.20 -9.48 9.69
CA GLY A 650 -26.37 -8.98 11.06
C GLY A 650 -25.68 -7.64 11.36
N CYS A 651 -25.26 -6.89 10.33
CA CYS A 651 -24.68 -5.56 10.50
C CYS A 651 -25.62 -4.59 11.23
N VAL A 652 -25.04 -3.73 12.06
CA VAL A 652 -25.72 -2.80 12.95
C VAL A 652 -26.01 -1.48 12.22
N GLN A 653 -26.97 -0.71 12.70
CA GLN A 653 -27.22 0.66 12.23
C GLN A 653 -27.04 1.63 13.41
N PRO A 654 -26.21 2.69 13.28
CA PRO A 654 -25.97 3.63 14.37
C PRO A 654 -27.24 4.44 14.70
N ALA A 655 -27.57 4.55 15.98
CA ALA A 655 -28.64 5.40 16.47
C ALA A 655 -28.16 6.86 16.55
N ILE A 656 -28.21 7.57 15.41
CA ILE A 656 -27.71 8.95 15.31
C ILE A 656 -28.56 9.91 16.16
N PRO A 657 -27.97 10.68 17.08
CA PRO A 657 -28.69 11.66 17.89
C PRO A 657 -29.05 12.93 17.09
N ASP A 658 -30.22 13.50 17.39
CA ASP A 658 -30.58 14.86 16.95
C ASP A 658 -29.76 15.89 17.75
N ALA A 659 -28.74 16.44 17.12
CA ALA A 659 -27.73 17.30 17.74
C ALA A 659 -27.23 18.38 16.76
N ALA A 660 -26.47 19.35 17.27
CA ALA A 660 -26.04 20.51 16.49
C ALA A 660 -25.20 20.12 15.25
N PRO A 661 -25.19 20.94 14.17
CA PRO A 661 -24.44 20.64 12.93
C PRO A 661 -22.94 20.39 13.10
N ASP A 662 -22.35 20.89 14.18
CA ASP A 662 -20.93 20.83 14.55
C ASP A 662 -20.64 19.91 15.77
N SER A 663 -21.68 19.22 16.27
CA SER A 663 -21.60 18.34 17.42
C SER A 663 -20.78 17.07 17.15
N GLU A 664 -20.08 16.59 18.18
CA GLU A 664 -19.33 15.32 18.17
C GLU A 664 -20.24 14.09 18.38
N ALA A 665 -21.49 14.29 18.82
CA ALA A 665 -22.40 13.20 19.19
C ALA A 665 -22.75 12.28 18.02
N GLN A 666 -22.87 12.83 16.80
CA GLN A 666 -23.16 12.07 15.58
C GLN A 666 -21.99 11.15 15.22
N GLN A 667 -20.75 11.68 15.19
CA GLN A 667 -19.58 10.82 14.91
C GLN A 667 -19.30 9.83 16.04
N ALA A 668 -19.61 10.15 17.30
CA ALA A 668 -19.50 9.20 18.39
C ALA A 668 -20.48 8.02 18.23
N ALA A 669 -21.71 8.29 17.76
CA ALA A 669 -22.71 7.26 17.50
C ALA A 669 -22.32 6.34 16.31
N VAL A 670 -21.73 6.91 15.24
CA VAL A 670 -21.17 6.12 14.12
C VAL A 670 -19.96 5.30 14.59
N PHE A 671 -18.96 5.96 15.19
CA PHE A 671 -17.70 5.34 15.62
C PHE A 671 -17.92 4.18 16.60
N ALA A 672 -18.93 4.25 17.47
CA ALA A 672 -19.26 3.19 18.42
C ALA A 672 -19.66 1.85 17.77
N VAL A 673 -20.08 1.85 16.50
CA VAL A 673 -20.54 0.63 15.80
C VAL A 673 -19.89 0.43 14.42
N ARG A 674 -19.02 1.32 13.95
CA ARG A 674 -18.50 1.32 12.56
C ARG A 674 -17.96 -0.04 12.08
N ASP A 675 -17.19 -0.75 12.92
CA ASP A 675 -16.60 -2.05 12.58
C ASP A 675 -17.61 -3.22 12.66
N GLN A 676 -18.87 -2.91 12.94
CA GLN A 676 -20.04 -3.80 12.98
C GLN A 676 -21.20 -3.27 12.13
N ASP A 677 -21.09 -2.08 11.55
CA ASP A 677 -22.14 -1.49 10.72
C ASP A 677 -22.07 -2.05 9.30
N CYS A 678 -22.98 -1.62 8.43
CA CYS A 678 -23.09 -2.18 7.09
C CYS A 678 -22.13 -1.55 6.07
N PHE A 679 -21.18 -0.69 6.48
CA PHE A 679 -20.46 0.24 5.61
C PHE A 679 -18.94 0.12 5.71
N ASN A 680 -18.30 -0.09 4.56
CA ASN A 680 -16.91 0.26 4.30
C ASN A 680 -16.79 0.67 2.83
N TRP A 681 -15.72 1.35 2.41
CA TRP A 681 -15.40 1.48 0.98
C TRP A 681 -14.97 0.15 0.36
N GLY A 682 -14.36 -0.76 1.15
CA GLY A 682 -13.98 -2.09 0.70
C GLY A 682 -12.58 -2.23 0.11
N TYR A 683 -11.65 -1.31 0.42
CA TYR A 683 -10.23 -1.48 0.11
C TYR A 683 -9.56 -2.48 1.07
N ASP A 684 -10.17 -3.66 1.23
CA ASP A 684 -9.83 -4.73 2.18
C ASP A 684 -10.09 -6.13 1.55
N PRO A 685 -9.54 -6.44 0.36
CA PRO A 685 -9.99 -7.54 -0.49
C PRO A 685 -9.67 -8.93 0.10
N LEU A 686 -10.71 -9.70 0.44
CA LEU A 686 -10.56 -11.06 1.00
C LEU A 686 -10.54 -12.13 -0.09
N HIS A 687 -11.41 -12.04 -1.10
CA HIS A 687 -11.36 -12.85 -2.32
C HIS A 687 -11.64 -12.01 -3.57
N TYR A 688 -10.66 -11.90 -4.47
CA TYR A 688 -10.76 -11.06 -5.66
C TYR A 688 -11.83 -11.50 -6.68
N ASN A 689 -12.22 -12.78 -6.70
CA ASN A 689 -13.04 -13.41 -7.75
C ASN A 689 -14.55 -13.48 -7.44
N VAL A 690 -14.99 -12.96 -6.30
CA VAL A 690 -16.35 -13.15 -5.75
C VAL A 690 -17.03 -11.80 -5.53
N PRO A 691 -18.28 -11.57 -5.94
CA PRO A 691 -19.02 -10.37 -5.56
C PRO A 691 -19.26 -10.28 -4.04
N GLU A 692 -19.19 -9.07 -3.50
CA GLU A 692 -19.41 -8.78 -2.08
C GLU A 692 -20.80 -9.24 -1.60
N GLY A 693 -20.85 -9.99 -0.49
CA GLY A 693 -22.10 -10.55 0.01
C GLY A 693 -22.95 -9.58 0.82
N SER A 694 -22.35 -8.60 1.51
CA SER A 694 -23.12 -7.53 2.18
C SER A 694 -23.93 -6.68 1.18
N TYR A 695 -23.57 -6.68 -0.11
CA TYR A 695 -24.33 -6.06 -1.19
C TYR A 695 -25.35 -7.00 -1.86
N ALA A 696 -25.41 -8.28 -1.50
CA ALA A 696 -26.48 -9.20 -1.90
C ALA A 696 -27.68 -9.15 -0.94
N THR A 697 -28.88 -9.46 -1.42
CA THR A 697 -30.10 -9.51 -0.58
C THR A 697 -30.08 -10.66 0.43
N ASP A 698 -29.39 -11.76 0.13
CA ASP A 698 -29.03 -12.83 1.06
C ASP A 698 -27.59 -13.30 0.79
N ALA A 699 -26.68 -13.01 1.72
CA ALA A 699 -25.28 -13.42 1.62
C ALA A 699 -25.05 -14.93 1.87
N SER A 700 -26.02 -15.60 2.50
CA SER A 700 -25.98 -17.02 2.87
C SER A 700 -26.22 -17.94 1.67
N ASP A 701 -26.93 -17.45 0.66
CA ASP A 701 -27.06 -18.11 -0.65
C ASP A 701 -25.93 -17.64 -1.59
N ALA A 702 -24.91 -18.48 -1.74
CA ALA A 702 -23.81 -18.27 -2.66
C ALA A 702 -24.26 -18.06 -4.13
N ALA A 703 -25.45 -18.50 -4.54
CA ALA A 703 -25.96 -18.22 -5.88
C ALA A 703 -26.49 -16.78 -6.02
N MET A 704 -26.93 -16.15 -4.92
CA MET A 704 -27.61 -14.85 -4.94
C MET A 704 -26.67 -13.72 -5.36
N ARG A 705 -25.52 -13.58 -4.66
CA ARG A 705 -24.50 -12.55 -4.94
C ARG A 705 -24.07 -12.51 -6.42
N VAL A 706 -23.88 -13.69 -7.03
CA VAL A 706 -23.52 -13.84 -8.45
C VAL A 706 -24.64 -13.38 -9.39
N ARG A 707 -25.89 -13.74 -9.07
CA ARG A 707 -27.06 -13.37 -9.90
C ARG A 707 -27.33 -11.88 -9.81
N GLU A 708 -27.36 -11.31 -8.59
CA GLU A 708 -27.71 -9.91 -8.37
C GLU A 708 -26.64 -8.95 -8.90
N PHE A 709 -25.36 -9.31 -8.84
CA PHE A 709 -24.30 -8.57 -9.52
C PHE A 709 -24.52 -8.51 -11.05
N ARG A 710 -24.86 -9.65 -11.67
CA ARG A 710 -25.19 -9.70 -13.11
C ARG A 710 -26.47 -8.92 -13.43
N GLU A 711 -27.46 -8.91 -12.55
CA GLU A 711 -28.67 -8.10 -12.71
C GLU A 711 -28.36 -6.59 -12.63
N MET A 712 -27.48 -6.17 -11.72
CA MET A 712 -26.98 -4.79 -11.66
C MET A 712 -26.29 -4.39 -12.96
N VAL A 713 -25.30 -5.17 -13.42
CA VAL A 713 -24.57 -4.88 -14.67
C VAL A 713 -25.53 -4.80 -15.86
N GLN A 714 -26.45 -5.76 -15.97
CA GLN A 714 -27.47 -5.77 -17.02
C GLN A 714 -28.40 -4.54 -16.95
N ALA A 715 -28.80 -4.10 -15.76
CA ALA A 715 -29.65 -2.93 -15.59
C ALA A 715 -28.93 -1.62 -15.92
N LEU A 716 -27.63 -1.51 -15.58
CA LEU A 716 -26.79 -0.36 -15.94
C LEU A 716 -26.59 -0.29 -17.47
N HIS A 717 -26.27 -1.41 -18.12
CA HIS A 717 -26.20 -1.48 -19.59
C HIS A 717 -27.53 -1.07 -20.26
N GLN A 718 -28.68 -1.48 -19.70
CA GLN A 718 -30.00 -1.07 -20.17
C GLN A 718 -30.30 0.42 -19.94
N ALA A 719 -29.74 1.03 -18.89
CA ALA A 719 -29.79 2.47 -18.64
C ALA A 719 -28.80 3.29 -19.50
N GLY A 720 -28.02 2.63 -20.38
CA GLY A 720 -27.03 3.27 -21.25
C GLY A 720 -25.64 3.46 -20.65
N LEU A 721 -25.39 2.94 -19.44
CA LEU A 721 -24.11 3.03 -18.74
C LEU A 721 -23.33 1.72 -18.81
N ARG A 722 -22.05 1.82 -19.17
CA ARG A 722 -21.05 0.78 -18.96
C ARG A 722 -20.63 0.70 -17.49
N VAL A 723 -20.10 -0.44 -17.07
CA VAL A 723 -19.68 -0.69 -15.68
C VAL A 723 -18.17 -0.79 -15.59
N ALA A 724 -17.55 0.16 -14.89
CA ALA A 724 -16.20 0.02 -14.37
C ALA A 724 -16.26 -0.47 -12.92
N ILE A 725 -15.29 -1.27 -12.49
CA ILE A 725 -15.13 -1.64 -11.07
C ILE A 725 -13.72 -1.30 -10.58
N ASP A 726 -13.64 -0.97 -9.30
CA ASP A 726 -12.39 -0.86 -8.58
C ASP A 726 -11.81 -2.25 -8.27
N VAL A 727 -10.51 -2.44 -8.49
CA VAL A 727 -9.79 -3.69 -8.23
C VAL A 727 -8.50 -3.45 -7.44
N VAL A 728 -8.43 -4.13 -6.29
CA VAL A 728 -7.46 -3.84 -5.22
C VAL A 728 -6.38 -4.92 -5.15
N TYR A 729 -5.67 -5.16 -6.24
CA TYR A 729 -4.67 -6.24 -6.30
C TYR A 729 -3.31 -5.90 -5.65
N ASN A 730 -3.16 -4.75 -4.99
CA ASN A 730 -1.88 -4.29 -4.45
C ASN A 730 -1.60 -4.79 -3.01
N HIS A 731 -2.63 -5.25 -2.29
CA HIS A 731 -2.51 -5.80 -0.92
C HIS A 731 -3.63 -6.81 -0.60
N THR A 732 -3.51 -7.50 0.54
CA THR A 732 -4.62 -8.18 1.23
C THR A 732 -4.86 -7.53 2.59
N PRO A 733 -6.06 -7.68 3.20
CA PRO A 733 -6.35 -7.12 4.53
C PRO A 733 -5.49 -7.73 5.64
N ALA A 734 -4.98 -8.96 5.45
CA ALA A 734 -4.05 -9.60 6.37
C ALA A 734 -3.16 -10.66 5.69
N ALA A 735 -2.05 -10.99 6.36
CA ALA A 735 -1.09 -12.04 6.00
C ALA A 735 -0.76 -12.92 7.22
N GLY A 736 0.20 -13.85 7.08
CA GLY A 736 0.63 -14.74 8.14
C GLY A 736 -0.44 -15.75 8.55
N GLN A 737 -0.70 -15.83 9.86
CA GLN A 737 -1.69 -16.76 10.43
C GLN A 737 -2.99 -16.07 10.86
N ASP A 738 -3.13 -14.76 10.59
CA ASP A 738 -4.33 -13.99 10.91
C ASP A 738 -5.60 -14.63 10.34
N GLN A 739 -6.74 -14.50 11.01
CA GLN A 739 -8.01 -15.12 10.58
C GLN A 739 -8.41 -14.73 9.15
N LYS A 740 -8.16 -13.48 8.73
CA LYS A 740 -8.46 -12.92 7.40
C LYS A 740 -7.35 -13.19 6.37
N SER A 741 -6.26 -13.88 6.74
CA SER A 741 -5.26 -14.36 5.78
C SER A 741 -5.72 -15.64 5.07
N VAL A 742 -5.70 -15.60 3.73
CA VAL A 742 -5.97 -16.75 2.84
C VAL A 742 -4.69 -17.17 2.12
N LEU A 743 -4.09 -16.28 1.33
CA LEU A 743 -2.93 -16.57 0.46
C LEU A 743 -1.70 -17.08 1.25
N ASP A 744 -1.31 -16.34 2.28
CA ASP A 744 -0.10 -16.62 3.08
C ASP A 744 -0.24 -17.87 3.97
N LYS A 745 -1.46 -18.36 4.20
CA LYS A 745 -1.71 -19.66 4.86
C LYS A 745 -1.51 -20.86 3.93
N ILE A 746 -1.57 -20.65 2.62
CA ILE A 746 -1.44 -21.70 1.59
C ILE A 746 0.00 -21.80 1.10
N VAL A 747 0.60 -20.65 0.76
CA VAL A 747 2.02 -20.53 0.36
C VAL A 747 2.64 -19.37 1.13
N PRO A 748 3.08 -19.60 2.38
CA PRO A 748 3.70 -18.57 3.20
C PRO A 748 4.87 -17.90 2.47
N ASP A 749 5.02 -16.58 2.66
CA ASP A 749 6.12 -15.77 2.16
C ASP A 749 6.23 -15.66 0.61
N TYR A 750 5.22 -16.12 -0.15
CA TYR A 750 5.23 -16.08 -1.62
C TYR A 750 4.34 -14.99 -2.22
N TYR A 751 3.08 -14.89 -1.78
CA TYR A 751 2.12 -13.95 -2.37
C TYR A 751 2.31 -12.51 -1.91
N HIS A 752 3.07 -12.30 -0.84
CA HIS A 752 3.33 -11.00 -0.23
C HIS A 752 4.74 -10.52 -0.51
N ARG A 753 4.90 -9.20 -0.63
CA ARG A 753 6.21 -8.59 -0.84
C ARG A 753 6.92 -8.42 0.50
N LEU A 754 8.20 -8.78 0.53
CA LEU A 754 8.99 -8.81 1.77
C LEU A 754 10.08 -7.73 1.82
N ASP A 755 10.37 -7.24 3.02
CA ASP A 755 11.54 -6.43 3.38
C ASP A 755 12.83 -7.28 3.46
N ASP A 756 13.94 -6.66 3.86
CA ASP A 756 15.25 -7.31 3.97
C ASP A 756 15.43 -8.23 5.21
N ARG A 757 14.40 -8.34 6.05
CA ARG A 757 14.31 -9.28 7.19
C ARG A 757 13.22 -10.33 6.97
N GLY A 758 12.53 -10.30 5.83
CA GLY A 758 11.41 -11.18 5.55
C GLY A 758 10.12 -10.77 6.27
N ASN A 759 9.89 -9.49 6.56
CA ASN A 759 8.57 -9.01 6.96
C ASN A 759 7.76 -8.57 5.76
N VAL A 760 6.44 -8.77 5.81
CA VAL A 760 5.51 -8.25 4.81
C VAL A 760 5.58 -6.73 4.81
N ALA A 761 5.82 -6.15 3.64
CA ALA A 761 5.78 -4.71 3.43
C ALA A 761 4.32 -4.22 3.51
N ASN A 762 4.11 -3.07 4.16
CA ASN A 762 2.77 -2.51 4.39
C ASN A 762 2.63 -1.07 3.87
N SER A 763 3.36 -0.70 2.81
CA SER A 763 3.36 0.69 2.33
C SER A 763 2.01 1.14 1.75
N THR A 764 1.18 0.20 1.29
CA THR A 764 -0.13 0.49 0.68
C THR A 764 -1.14 0.94 1.74
N CYS A 765 -1.22 0.17 2.83
CA CYS A 765 -1.98 0.36 4.06
C CYS A 765 -1.97 -0.97 4.85
N CYS A 766 -2.05 -2.08 4.11
CA CYS A 766 -2.19 -3.45 4.57
C CYS A 766 -1.10 -4.33 3.94
N ALA A 767 -1.27 -5.66 3.92
CA ALA A 767 -0.24 -6.61 3.52
C ALA A 767 0.05 -6.58 2.01
N ASN A 768 1.08 -5.84 1.57
CA ASN A 768 1.42 -5.67 0.14
C ASN A 768 1.59 -7.04 -0.55
N THR A 769 0.97 -7.21 -1.72
CA THR A 769 1.16 -8.38 -2.58
C THR A 769 2.42 -8.25 -3.43
N ALA A 770 2.98 -9.38 -3.88
CA ALA A 770 4.13 -9.43 -4.78
C ALA A 770 3.73 -9.91 -6.19
N THR A 771 3.15 -9.05 -7.02
CA THR A 771 2.83 -9.36 -8.42
C THR A 771 4.05 -9.45 -9.34
N GLU A 772 5.26 -9.18 -8.84
CA GLU A 772 6.52 -9.61 -9.45
C GLU A 772 6.76 -11.14 -9.34
N ASN A 773 5.97 -11.86 -8.53
CA ASN A 773 5.98 -13.32 -8.44
C ASN A 773 4.88 -13.91 -9.34
N ALA A 774 5.26 -14.88 -10.18
CA ALA A 774 4.47 -15.28 -11.35
C ALA A 774 3.05 -15.77 -11.03
N MET A 775 2.84 -16.47 -9.90
CA MET A 775 1.52 -17.00 -9.53
C MET A 775 0.62 -15.98 -8.82
N MET A 776 1.17 -14.85 -8.35
CA MET A 776 0.39 -13.69 -7.90
C MET A 776 -0.04 -12.84 -9.10
N ALA A 777 0.87 -12.60 -10.07
CA ALA A 777 0.51 -12.00 -11.36
C ALA A 777 -0.62 -12.78 -12.06
N LYS A 778 -0.49 -14.12 -12.11
CA LYS A 778 -1.55 -14.99 -12.63
C LYS A 778 -2.88 -14.84 -11.89
N LEU A 779 -2.89 -14.77 -10.56
CA LEU A 779 -4.13 -14.60 -9.79
C LEU A 779 -4.82 -13.27 -10.17
N MET A 780 -4.05 -12.19 -10.28
CA MET A 780 -4.54 -10.89 -10.74
C MET A 780 -5.14 -10.96 -12.16
N ILE A 781 -4.42 -11.58 -13.10
CA ILE A 781 -4.86 -11.71 -14.51
C ILE A 781 -6.09 -12.62 -14.64
N ASP A 782 -6.08 -13.80 -14.03
CA ASP A 782 -7.21 -14.74 -14.06
C ASP A 782 -8.47 -14.10 -13.42
N SER A 783 -8.30 -13.30 -12.35
CA SER A 783 -9.37 -12.51 -11.72
C SER A 783 -9.94 -11.46 -12.66
N ALA A 784 -9.09 -10.61 -13.24
CA ALA A 784 -9.51 -9.56 -14.17
C ALA A 784 -10.23 -10.14 -15.41
N VAL A 785 -9.73 -11.27 -15.93
CA VAL A 785 -10.37 -12.05 -17.00
C VAL A 785 -11.75 -12.55 -16.59
N LEU A 786 -11.92 -13.02 -15.35
CA LEU A 786 -13.20 -13.47 -14.82
C LEU A 786 -14.22 -12.32 -14.75
N TRP A 787 -13.84 -11.15 -14.24
CA TRP A 787 -14.70 -9.96 -14.20
C TRP A 787 -15.11 -9.48 -15.61
N ALA A 788 -14.15 -9.34 -16.52
CA ALA A 788 -14.41 -8.90 -17.90
C ALA A 788 -15.33 -9.89 -18.67
N LYS A 789 -15.14 -11.20 -18.49
CA LYS A 789 -15.83 -12.24 -19.28
C LYS A 789 -17.11 -12.76 -18.64
N GLU A 790 -17.07 -13.19 -17.39
CA GLU A 790 -18.20 -13.87 -16.74
C GLU A 790 -19.20 -12.87 -16.12
N TYR A 791 -18.74 -11.66 -15.80
CA TYR A 791 -19.55 -10.56 -15.29
C TYR A 791 -19.72 -9.39 -16.27
N GLN A 792 -19.12 -9.44 -17.47
CA GLN A 792 -19.25 -8.44 -18.54
C GLN A 792 -18.87 -7.01 -18.13
N VAL A 793 -17.96 -6.87 -17.16
CA VAL A 793 -17.39 -5.58 -16.72
C VAL A 793 -16.68 -4.90 -17.90
N ASP A 794 -16.82 -3.58 -18.02
CA ASP A 794 -16.35 -2.81 -19.16
C ASP A 794 -14.97 -2.18 -19.00
N ALA A 795 -14.61 -1.83 -17.77
CA ALA A 795 -13.35 -1.20 -17.44
C ALA A 795 -12.91 -1.57 -16.02
N LEU A 796 -11.62 -1.45 -15.73
CA LEU A 796 -11.02 -1.80 -14.44
C LEU A 796 -10.19 -0.62 -13.93
N ARG A 797 -10.52 -0.11 -12.74
CA ARG A 797 -9.70 0.87 -12.00
C ARG A 797 -8.77 0.11 -11.07
N PHE A 798 -7.47 0.23 -11.27
CA PHE A 798 -6.46 -0.37 -10.39
C PHE A 798 -6.11 0.59 -9.26
N ASP A 799 -6.45 0.16 -8.04
CA ASP A 799 -6.02 0.78 -6.81
C ASP A 799 -4.50 0.68 -6.65
N LEU A 800 -3.85 1.79 -6.28
CA LEU A 800 -2.39 1.92 -6.14
C LEU A 800 -1.60 1.18 -7.24
N MET A 801 -1.99 1.39 -8.50
CA MET A 801 -1.44 0.71 -9.68
C MET A 801 0.10 0.80 -9.79
N GLY A 802 0.73 1.84 -9.23
CA GLY A 802 2.19 1.93 -9.11
C GLY A 802 2.86 0.72 -8.43
N HIS A 803 2.16 0.01 -7.55
CA HIS A 803 2.64 -1.21 -6.87
C HIS A 803 2.62 -2.47 -7.75
N GLN A 804 2.23 -2.33 -9.02
CA GLN A 804 2.18 -3.39 -10.03
C GLN A 804 3.33 -3.26 -11.05
N PRO A 805 3.97 -4.36 -11.48
CA PRO A 805 4.89 -4.36 -12.61
C PRO A 805 4.16 -3.95 -13.90
N LEU A 806 4.75 -3.02 -14.65
CA LEU A 806 4.19 -2.55 -15.93
C LEU A 806 3.97 -3.71 -16.92
N SER A 807 4.89 -4.68 -16.95
CA SER A 807 4.77 -5.88 -17.79
C SER A 807 3.53 -6.72 -17.48
N ALA A 808 3.18 -6.86 -16.20
CA ALA A 808 2.00 -7.61 -15.78
C ALA A 808 0.69 -6.88 -16.16
N MET A 809 0.70 -5.53 -16.14
CA MET A 809 -0.43 -4.72 -16.60
C MET A 809 -0.68 -4.86 -18.11
N LEU A 810 0.39 -4.89 -18.91
CA LEU A 810 0.31 -5.09 -20.36
C LEU A 810 -0.12 -6.52 -20.75
N GLU A 811 0.30 -7.54 -20.00
CA GLU A 811 -0.19 -8.91 -20.15
C GLU A 811 -1.69 -9.01 -19.79
N LEU A 812 -2.09 -8.36 -18.69
CA LEU A 812 -3.47 -8.31 -18.24
C LEU A 812 -4.39 -7.68 -19.28
N GLU A 813 -4.02 -6.53 -19.84
CA GLU A 813 -4.79 -5.84 -20.89
C GLU A 813 -5.08 -6.74 -22.08
N GLN A 814 -4.05 -7.43 -22.60
CA GLN A 814 -4.20 -8.38 -23.71
C GLN A 814 -5.13 -9.54 -23.33
N ALA A 815 -4.98 -10.09 -22.12
CA ALA A 815 -5.78 -11.21 -21.64
C ALA A 815 -7.26 -10.84 -21.47
N VAL A 816 -7.58 -9.68 -20.87
CA VAL A 816 -8.98 -9.25 -20.68
C VAL A 816 -9.65 -8.90 -22.01
N ASN A 817 -8.93 -8.22 -22.92
CA ASN A 817 -9.43 -7.88 -24.25
C ASN A 817 -9.76 -9.13 -25.07
N GLN A 818 -8.84 -10.12 -25.05
CA GLN A 818 -9.06 -11.41 -25.71
C GLN A 818 -10.23 -12.19 -25.09
N ALA A 819 -10.35 -12.20 -23.75
CA ALA A 819 -11.37 -12.96 -23.04
C ALA A 819 -12.79 -12.40 -23.20
N ALA A 820 -12.92 -11.06 -23.25
CA ALA A 820 -14.19 -10.38 -23.45
C ALA A 820 -14.59 -10.28 -24.93
N GLY A 821 -13.64 -10.41 -25.86
CA GLY A 821 -13.88 -10.23 -27.30
C GLY A 821 -14.13 -8.77 -27.71
N ARG A 822 -13.75 -7.84 -26.84
CA ARG A 822 -13.86 -6.38 -26.99
C ARG A 822 -12.81 -5.72 -26.10
N GLU A 823 -12.53 -4.45 -26.36
CA GLU A 823 -11.69 -3.64 -25.48
C GLU A 823 -12.31 -3.50 -24.08
N ILE A 824 -11.46 -3.64 -23.06
CA ILE A 824 -11.68 -3.35 -21.65
C ILE A 824 -10.74 -2.19 -21.33
N TYR A 825 -11.28 -1.03 -20.97
CA TYR A 825 -10.43 0.12 -20.66
C TYR A 825 -9.79 -0.06 -19.27
N LEU A 826 -8.47 0.05 -19.18
CA LEU A 826 -7.75 -0.01 -17.92
C LEU A 826 -7.32 1.40 -17.50
N TYR A 827 -7.47 1.72 -16.22
CA TYR A 827 -6.91 2.93 -15.63
C TYR A 827 -6.55 2.71 -14.16
N GLY A 828 -5.78 3.61 -13.56
CA GLY A 828 -5.45 3.45 -12.14
C GLY A 828 -4.54 4.50 -11.55
N GLU A 829 -4.05 4.20 -10.35
CA GLU A 829 -3.25 5.10 -9.55
C GLU A 829 -1.75 4.86 -9.73
N GLY A 830 -1.20 5.46 -10.78
CA GLY A 830 0.23 5.39 -11.10
C GLY A 830 1.13 6.23 -10.17
N TRP A 831 0.84 6.27 -8.87
CA TRP A 831 1.65 6.95 -7.85
C TRP A 831 3.01 6.25 -7.66
N ASN A 832 4.03 6.98 -7.21
CA ASN A 832 5.42 6.48 -7.09
C ASN A 832 5.90 6.58 -5.63
N PHE A 833 5.70 5.51 -4.85
CA PHE A 833 6.02 5.49 -3.41
C PHE A 833 6.19 4.05 -2.87
N GLY A 834 6.62 3.91 -1.61
CA GLY A 834 6.83 2.61 -0.96
C GLY A 834 8.10 1.88 -1.42
N GLU A 835 8.18 0.58 -1.14
CA GLU A 835 9.34 -0.28 -1.40
C GLU A 835 9.61 -0.59 -2.89
N VAL A 836 8.72 -0.13 -3.77
CA VAL A 836 8.80 -0.27 -5.24
C VAL A 836 9.24 1.02 -5.93
N ALA A 837 9.25 2.15 -5.21
CA ALA A 837 9.43 3.50 -5.75
C ALA A 837 10.70 3.65 -6.60
N ASN A 838 10.62 4.55 -7.59
CA ASN A 838 11.67 4.83 -8.57
C ASN A 838 12.15 3.57 -9.33
N ASP A 839 11.21 2.65 -9.55
CA ASP A 839 11.41 1.37 -10.26
C ASP A 839 12.43 0.45 -9.58
N ALA A 840 12.59 0.59 -8.25
CA ALA A 840 13.59 -0.13 -7.47
C ALA A 840 13.51 -1.64 -7.69
N ARG A 841 12.30 -2.23 -7.52
CA ARG A 841 12.03 -3.68 -7.64
C ARG A 841 11.72 -4.15 -9.05
N PHE A 842 11.04 -3.31 -9.82
CA PHE A 842 10.62 -3.57 -11.19
C PHE A 842 10.20 -2.25 -11.82
N ILE A 843 10.08 -2.19 -13.14
CA ILE A 843 9.47 -1.05 -13.83
C ILE A 843 8.01 -0.98 -13.40
N GLN A 844 7.66 0.00 -12.57
CA GLN A 844 6.32 0.19 -12.01
C GLN A 844 5.37 0.71 -13.10
N ALA A 845 4.08 0.41 -12.95
CA ALA A 845 3.00 1.07 -13.68
C ALA A 845 2.70 2.49 -13.14
N THR A 846 3.73 3.36 -13.08
CA THR A 846 3.59 4.77 -12.70
C THR A 846 3.12 5.64 -13.86
N GLN A 847 2.54 6.81 -13.57
CA GLN A 847 2.16 7.84 -14.56
C GLN A 847 3.23 8.09 -15.65
N LYS A 848 4.52 8.14 -15.26
CA LYS A 848 5.66 8.33 -16.18
C LYS A 848 5.83 7.14 -17.14
N ASN A 849 5.69 5.93 -16.62
CA ASN A 849 6.02 4.68 -17.31
C ASN A 849 4.84 4.13 -18.13
N LEU A 850 3.60 4.53 -17.82
CA LEU A 850 2.39 4.24 -18.60
C LEU A 850 2.30 5.02 -19.93
N ALA A 851 3.17 6.01 -20.13
CA ALA A 851 3.13 6.88 -21.30
C ALA A 851 3.46 6.11 -22.61
N GLY A 852 2.49 6.05 -23.52
CA GLY A 852 2.53 5.24 -24.75
C GLY A 852 1.93 3.83 -24.61
N THR A 853 1.26 3.52 -23.50
CA THR A 853 0.63 2.21 -23.28
C THR A 853 -0.87 2.20 -23.57
N GLY A 854 -1.54 3.36 -23.50
CA GLY A 854 -3.00 3.48 -23.55
C GLY A 854 -3.73 3.26 -22.22
N ILE A 855 -3.04 2.79 -21.18
CA ILE A 855 -3.60 2.62 -19.83
C ILE A 855 -3.72 3.98 -19.13
N GLY A 856 -4.91 4.30 -18.61
CA GLY A 856 -5.23 5.56 -17.95
C GLY A 856 -4.56 5.75 -16.59
N SER A 857 -4.25 6.99 -16.22
CA SER A 857 -3.79 7.35 -14.87
C SER A 857 -4.37 8.67 -14.36
N PHE A 858 -4.66 8.73 -13.05
CA PHE A 858 -5.23 9.92 -12.40
C PHE A 858 -4.27 11.12 -12.45
N ASN A 859 -4.81 12.29 -12.85
CA ASN A 859 -4.07 13.55 -12.98
C ASN A 859 -4.21 14.44 -11.75
N ASP A 860 -3.25 14.32 -10.84
CA ASP A 860 -3.06 15.13 -9.63
C ASP A 860 -2.62 16.58 -9.90
N ARG A 861 -1.88 16.87 -10.98
CA ARG A 861 -1.34 18.22 -11.28
C ARG A 861 -2.45 19.28 -11.37
N ALA A 862 -3.46 18.95 -12.17
CA ALA A 862 -4.60 19.84 -12.41
C ALA A 862 -5.64 19.75 -11.29
N ARG A 863 -5.80 18.57 -10.67
CA ARG A 863 -6.61 18.37 -9.44
C ARG A 863 -6.21 19.36 -8.35
N ASP A 864 -4.92 19.42 -8.02
CA ASP A 864 -4.41 20.28 -6.93
C ASP A 864 -4.40 21.75 -7.32
N SER A 865 -4.21 22.08 -8.60
CA SER A 865 -4.35 23.46 -9.08
C SER A 865 -5.81 23.94 -9.10
N ALA A 866 -6.78 23.04 -9.33
CA ALA A 866 -8.21 23.34 -9.29
C ALA A 866 -8.72 23.49 -7.86
N ARG A 867 -8.38 22.53 -6.97
CA ARG A 867 -8.81 22.45 -5.57
C ARG A 867 -8.02 23.38 -4.65
N GLY A 868 -6.75 23.66 -4.97
CA GLY A 868 -5.82 24.41 -4.13
C GLY A 868 -5.22 23.56 -3.01
N GLY A 869 -3.90 23.60 -2.88
CA GLY A 869 -3.15 22.81 -1.90
C GLY A 869 -2.98 21.36 -2.33
N SER A 870 -2.93 20.45 -1.37
CA SER A 870 -2.67 19.02 -1.56
C SER A 870 -3.60 18.14 -0.71
N SER A 871 -3.54 16.82 -0.94
CA SER A 871 -4.14 15.81 -0.05
C SER A 871 -3.53 15.75 1.36
N PHE A 872 -2.39 16.40 1.58
CA PHE A 872 -1.67 16.43 2.86
C PHE A 872 -1.90 17.72 3.66
N ASP A 873 -2.78 18.61 3.19
CA ASP A 873 -3.09 19.87 3.85
C ASP A 873 -3.80 19.63 5.21
N GLY A 874 -3.26 20.24 6.27
CA GLY A 874 -3.84 20.25 7.61
C GLY A 874 -3.87 21.65 8.23
N GLY A 875 -4.72 21.84 9.23
CA GLY A 875 -4.90 23.13 9.92
C GLY A 875 -5.17 24.28 8.96
N ASN A 876 -4.50 25.42 9.17
CA ASN A 876 -4.69 26.62 8.33
C ASN A 876 -4.40 26.39 6.83
N ALA A 877 -3.60 25.39 6.45
CA ALA A 877 -3.29 25.11 5.03
C ALA A 877 -4.57 24.77 4.23
N LEU A 878 -5.51 24.03 4.84
CA LEU A 878 -6.80 23.69 4.24
C LEU A 878 -7.57 24.93 3.79
N ILE A 879 -7.46 26.04 4.51
CA ILE A 879 -8.10 27.33 4.20
C ILE A 879 -7.20 28.18 3.28
N ALA A 880 -5.93 28.35 3.64
CA ALA A 880 -5.01 29.27 2.97
C ALA A 880 -4.68 28.86 1.53
N ASN A 881 -4.53 27.56 1.26
CA ASN A 881 -4.13 27.08 -0.05
C ASN A 881 -5.32 27.11 -1.04
N GLN A 882 -5.79 28.30 -1.44
CA GLN A 882 -6.82 28.45 -2.46
C GLN A 882 -6.32 28.00 -3.83
N GLY A 883 -7.21 27.42 -4.65
CA GLY A 883 -6.97 27.01 -6.03
C GLY A 883 -7.68 27.92 -7.03
N VAL A 884 -7.46 27.64 -8.32
CA VAL A 884 -7.97 28.43 -9.46
C VAL A 884 -9.49 28.65 -9.36
N PHE A 885 -10.26 27.62 -9.00
CA PHE A 885 -11.74 27.71 -9.02
C PHE A 885 -12.36 28.20 -7.71
N ASN A 886 -11.60 28.22 -6.60
CA ASN A 886 -12.09 28.60 -5.27
C ASN A 886 -11.42 29.84 -4.66
N GLY A 887 -10.89 30.71 -5.52
CA GLY A 887 -10.68 32.12 -5.22
C GLY A 887 -9.23 32.58 -5.10
N LEU A 888 -8.26 31.76 -5.47
CA LEU A 888 -6.85 32.14 -5.49
C LEU A 888 -6.65 33.51 -6.17
N TYR A 889 -6.04 34.45 -5.43
CA TYR A 889 -5.86 35.86 -5.79
C TYR A 889 -7.15 36.69 -6.03
N LEU A 890 -8.08 36.26 -6.88
CA LEU A 890 -9.26 37.04 -7.32
C LEU A 890 -10.42 37.07 -6.31
N ASP A 891 -10.49 36.09 -5.41
CA ASP A 891 -11.46 36.03 -4.32
C ASP A 891 -10.76 35.55 -3.04
N ASN A 892 -9.69 36.27 -2.66
CA ASN A 892 -8.84 35.93 -1.54
C ASN A 892 -9.65 35.89 -0.22
N ASN A 893 -9.49 34.81 0.55
CA ASN A 893 -10.24 34.56 1.78
C ASN A 893 -9.66 35.21 3.05
N GLY A 894 -8.61 36.02 2.91
CA GLY A 894 -7.87 36.67 3.99
C GLY A 894 -6.64 35.89 4.48
N MET A 895 -6.52 34.60 4.14
CA MET A 895 -5.37 33.75 4.48
C MET A 895 -4.60 33.26 3.26
N GLY A 896 -5.24 33.19 2.08
CA GLY A 896 -4.61 32.67 0.88
C GLY A 896 -3.64 33.62 0.19
N SER A 897 -3.02 33.14 -0.89
CA SER A 897 -2.05 33.93 -1.63
C SER A 897 -2.66 35.18 -2.27
N ASN A 898 -1.97 36.30 -2.08
CA ASN A 898 -2.21 37.58 -2.76
C ASN A 898 -1.22 37.80 -3.92
N ASN A 899 -0.43 36.79 -4.31
CA ASN A 899 0.46 36.84 -5.46
C ASN A 899 -0.27 36.41 -6.73
N VAL A 900 -0.35 37.30 -7.72
CA VAL A 900 -0.96 36.97 -9.03
C VAL A 900 -0.22 35.85 -9.74
N ASN A 901 1.11 35.75 -9.57
CA ASN A 901 1.91 34.73 -10.26
C ASN A 901 1.55 33.30 -9.83
N ASP A 902 1.10 33.09 -8.58
CA ASP A 902 0.65 31.79 -8.10
C ASP A 902 -0.62 31.37 -8.86
N LEU A 903 -1.57 32.31 -9.03
CA LEU A 903 -2.77 32.08 -9.85
C LEU A 903 -2.40 31.78 -11.32
N LEU A 904 -1.45 32.52 -11.89
CA LEU A 904 -1.06 32.32 -13.30
C LEU A 904 -0.34 30.97 -13.50
N TRP A 905 0.54 30.57 -12.58
CA TRP A 905 1.20 29.26 -12.60
C TRP A 905 0.22 28.11 -12.45
N HIS A 906 -0.71 28.18 -11.49
CA HIS A 906 -1.78 27.19 -11.38
C HIS A 906 -2.72 27.21 -12.60
N SER A 907 -2.94 28.37 -13.23
CA SER A 907 -3.69 28.45 -14.50
C SER A 907 -2.97 27.72 -15.64
N ASP A 908 -1.64 27.71 -15.67
CA ASP A 908 -0.86 26.91 -16.63
C ASP A 908 -0.95 25.40 -16.35
N MET A 909 -1.06 24.97 -15.09
CA MET A 909 -1.39 23.58 -14.75
C MET A 909 -2.80 23.19 -15.24
N ILE A 910 -3.79 24.08 -15.11
CA ILE A 910 -5.13 23.88 -15.68
C ILE A 910 -5.08 23.83 -17.22
N ARG A 911 -4.31 24.70 -17.89
CA ARG A 911 -4.09 24.64 -19.35
C ARG A 911 -3.48 23.30 -19.76
N LEU A 912 -2.45 22.83 -19.06
CA LEU A 912 -1.81 21.55 -19.36
C LEU A 912 -2.77 20.37 -19.16
N GLY A 913 -3.58 20.39 -18.09
CA GLY A 913 -4.62 19.38 -17.84
C GLY A 913 -5.75 19.40 -18.88
N LEU A 914 -6.19 20.58 -19.31
CA LEU A 914 -7.14 20.77 -20.41
C LEU A 914 -6.62 20.19 -21.74
N ALA A 915 -5.31 20.22 -21.95
CA ALA A 915 -4.63 19.63 -23.10
C ALA A 915 -4.19 18.16 -22.88
N GLY A 916 -4.77 17.44 -21.91
CA GLY A 916 -4.51 16.03 -21.68
C GLY A 916 -3.10 15.74 -21.17
N THR A 917 -2.46 16.69 -20.47
CA THR A 917 -1.20 16.51 -19.73
C THR A 917 -0.08 15.88 -20.59
N LEU A 918 -0.08 16.19 -21.88
CA LEU A 918 0.80 15.56 -22.86
C LEU A 918 2.23 16.11 -22.78
N LYS A 919 3.24 15.22 -22.84
CA LYS A 919 4.66 15.59 -22.89
C LYS A 919 4.94 16.62 -23.99
N GLN A 920 4.41 16.39 -25.19
CA GLN A 920 4.72 17.17 -26.39
C GLN A 920 3.87 18.45 -26.55
N PHE A 921 2.78 18.61 -25.80
CA PHE A 921 1.95 19.81 -25.93
C PHE A 921 2.70 21.04 -25.45
N SER A 922 2.69 22.12 -26.24
CA SER A 922 3.47 23.32 -25.96
C SER A 922 2.63 24.59 -26.04
N PHE A 923 2.84 25.47 -25.05
CA PHE A 923 2.20 26.78 -24.96
C PHE A 923 3.14 27.78 -24.28
N GLN A 924 2.79 29.06 -24.34
CA GLN A 924 3.51 30.11 -23.62
C GLN A 924 3.05 30.12 -22.15
N THR A 925 3.94 29.84 -21.22
CA THR A 925 3.66 29.90 -19.78
C THR A 925 3.61 31.35 -19.26
N PHE A 926 3.13 31.54 -18.04
CA PHE A 926 2.93 32.86 -17.42
C PHE A 926 4.20 33.73 -17.34
N ASP A 927 5.38 33.11 -17.26
CA ASP A 927 6.69 33.78 -17.31
C ASP A 927 7.07 34.30 -18.72
N GLY A 928 6.28 33.96 -19.74
CA GLY A 928 6.49 34.34 -21.14
C GLY A 928 7.36 33.37 -21.93
N SER A 929 7.91 32.33 -21.30
CA SER A 929 8.66 31.27 -21.98
C SER A 929 7.71 30.32 -22.73
N GLN A 930 8.17 29.78 -23.86
CA GLN A 930 7.48 28.70 -24.56
C GLN A 930 8.02 27.37 -24.01
N LYS A 931 7.15 26.56 -23.40
CA LYS A 931 7.54 25.26 -22.82
C LYS A 931 6.67 24.15 -23.37
N ARG A 932 7.21 22.93 -23.43
CA ARG A 932 6.44 21.69 -23.56
C ARG A 932 5.92 21.24 -22.19
N GLY A 933 4.93 20.35 -22.16
CA GLY A 933 4.40 19.78 -20.92
C GLY A 933 5.47 19.09 -20.07
N ASP A 934 6.44 18.42 -20.71
CA ASP A 934 7.56 17.76 -20.04
C ASP A 934 8.66 18.72 -19.52
N GLU A 935 8.60 20.02 -19.87
CA GLU A 935 9.51 21.08 -19.41
C GLU A 935 8.91 21.93 -18.28
N ILE A 936 7.66 21.68 -17.91
CA ILE A 936 7.00 22.30 -16.76
C ILE A 936 7.03 21.29 -15.62
N TYR A 937 7.34 21.73 -14.40
CA TYR A 937 7.53 20.86 -13.24
C TYR A 937 6.44 21.04 -12.18
N TYR A 938 6.05 19.93 -11.56
CA TYR A 938 5.13 19.83 -10.43
C TYR A 938 5.67 18.76 -9.47
N GLY A 939 5.79 19.08 -8.17
CA GLY A 939 6.32 18.13 -7.18
C GLY A 939 7.73 17.60 -7.46
N GLY A 940 8.56 18.33 -8.22
CA GLY A 940 9.89 17.89 -8.65
C GLY A 940 9.91 16.96 -9.88
N ALA A 941 8.75 16.55 -10.40
CA ALA A 941 8.61 15.75 -11.62
C ALA A 941 8.07 16.58 -12.80
N PRO A 942 8.26 16.13 -14.06
CA PRO A 942 7.54 16.69 -15.19
C PRO A 942 6.02 16.66 -14.97
N ALA A 943 5.38 17.79 -15.23
CA ALA A 943 3.94 17.96 -15.11
C ALA A 943 3.22 17.24 -16.26
N GLY A 944 3.70 17.41 -17.50
CA GLY A 944 3.23 16.67 -18.66
C GLY A 944 3.93 15.32 -18.77
N TYR A 945 3.15 14.24 -18.74
CA TYR A 945 3.67 12.88 -18.67
C TYR A 945 3.00 11.89 -19.64
N ALA A 946 1.84 12.19 -20.22
CA ALA A 946 1.18 11.30 -21.18
C ALA A 946 1.72 11.47 -22.62
N LEU A 947 1.54 10.45 -23.45
CA LEU A 947 1.69 10.56 -24.91
C LEU A 947 0.34 10.66 -25.61
N ASP A 948 -0.73 10.16 -24.99
CA ASP A 948 -2.07 10.19 -25.56
C ASP A 948 -3.13 10.65 -24.53
N PRO A 949 -4.16 11.44 -24.92
CA PRO A 949 -5.23 11.82 -24.00
C PRO A 949 -5.92 10.64 -23.31
N GLN A 950 -6.02 9.46 -23.93
CA GLN A 950 -6.64 8.29 -23.25
C GLN A 950 -5.88 7.83 -22.00
N GLU A 951 -4.62 8.24 -21.82
CA GLU A 951 -3.77 7.89 -20.68
C GLU A 951 -4.03 8.77 -19.44
N ILE A 952 -4.96 9.73 -19.54
CA ILE A 952 -5.26 10.71 -18.50
C ILE A 952 -6.69 10.59 -17.99
N ILE A 953 -6.83 10.38 -16.68
CA ILE A 953 -8.08 10.52 -15.94
C ILE A 953 -8.07 11.90 -15.24
N ASN A 954 -8.84 12.83 -15.78
CA ASN A 954 -8.97 14.20 -15.26
C ASN A 954 -10.06 14.26 -14.19
N TYR A 955 -9.73 14.78 -13.00
CA TYR A 955 -10.63 14.84 -11.85
C TYR A 955 -10.31 16.01 -10.91
N VAL A 956 -11.28 16.41 -10.09
CA VAL A 956 -11.12 17.39 -8.99
C VAL A 956 -11.89 16.99 -7.72
N ASP A 957 -12.52 15.82 -7.74
CA ASP A 957 -13.33 15.22 -6.67
C ASP A 957 -13.28 13.69 -6.86
N LYS A 958 -13.17 12.94 -5.76
CA LYS A 958 -13.10 11.46 -5.70
C LYS A 958 -13.59 11.02 -4.31
N HIS A 959 -13.80 9.73 -4.10
CA HIS A 959 -14.23 9.18 -2.81
C HIS A 959 -13.28 9.54 -1.65
N ASP A 960 -11.97 9.56 -1.93
CA ASP A 960 -10.87 9.90 -1.02
C ASP A 960 -10.63 11.41 -0.94
N ASN A 961 -10.08 11.85 0.20
CA ASN A 961 -9.98 13.27 0.56
C ASN A 961 -11.37 13.93 0.70
N GLN A 962 -11.42 15.24 0.96
CA GLN A 962 -12.69 15.96 1.09
C GLN A 962 -13.36 16.14 -0.29
N THR A 963 -14.69 16.19 -0.32
CA THR A 963 -15.42 16.50 -1.56
C THR A 963 -15.09 17.90 -2.07
N LEU A 964 -15.34 18.19 -3.36
CA LEU A 964 -15.13 19.53 -3.90
C LEU A 964 -16.03 20.56 -3.19
N TYR A 965 -17.21 20.18 -2.70
CA TYR A 965 -18.06 21.09 -1.92
C TYR A 965 -17.40 21.48 -0.60
N ASP A 966 -16.86 20.51 0.13
CA ASP A 966 -16.22 20.75 1.42
C ASP A 966 -14.91 21.53 1.26
N ILE A 967 -14.15 21.29 0.19
CA ILE A 967 -13.03 22.14 -0.25
C ILE A 967 -13.49 23.58 -0.53
N ASN A 968 -14.60 23.76 -1.25
CA ASN A 968 -15.19 25.08 -1.52
C ASN A 968 -15.74 25.76 -0.25
N ALA A 969 -16.13 25.00 0.77
CA ALA A 969 -16.54 25.51 2.08
C ALA A 969 -15.35 25.90 2.97
N TYR A 970 -14.18 25.27 2.80
CA TYR A 970 -12.92 25.73 3.41
C TYR A 970 -12.37 27.00 2.75
N LYS A 971 -12.23 26.98 1.42
CA LYS A 971 -11.30 27.87 0.69
C LYS A 971 -11.93 29.15 0.14
N LEU A 972 -13.21 29.15 -0.26
CA LEU A 972 -13.87 30.41 -0.64
C LEU A 972 -14.16 31.27 0.61
N PRO A 973 -14.05 32.60 0.53
CA PRO A 973 -14.37 33.50 1.64
C PRO A 973 -15.73 33.16 2.28
N GLU A 974 -15.86 33.20 3.60
CA GLU A 974 -17.08 32.74 4.28
C GLU A 974 -18.35 33.48 3.86
N GLY A 975 -18.22 34.77 3.48
CA GLY A 975 -19.31 35.59 2.94
C GLY A 975 -19.77 35.23 1.51
N THR A 976 -19.08 34.34 0.79
CA THR A 976 -19.48 33.91 -0.55
C THR A 976 -20.81 33.17 -0.51
N SER A 977 -21.78 33.66 -1.30
CA SER A 977 -23.15 33.16 -1.30
C SER A 977 -23.23 31.71 -1.81
N LYS A 978 -24.28 31.00 -1.38
CA LYS A 978 -24.53 29.59 -1.74
C LYS A 978 -24.54 29.36 -3.25
N HIS A 979 -25.19 30.26 -3.99
CA HIS A 979 -25.21 30.21 -5.45
C HIS A 979 -23.82 30.43 -6.06
N GLU A 980 -23.02 31.39 -5.57
CA GLU A 980 -21.65 31.57 -6.09
C GLU A 980 -20.71 30.42 -5.70
N ARG A 981 -20.94 29.71 -4.58
CA ARG A 981 -20.24 28.44 -4.27
C ARG A 981 -20.65 27.33 -5.25
N ALA A 982 -21.95 27.21 -5.57
CA ALA A 982 -22.42 26.28 -6.60
C ALA A 982 -21.81 26.60 -7.98
N ARG A 983 -21.52 27.87 -8.28
CA ARG A 983 -20.77 28.26 -9.48
C ARG A 983 -19.29 27.93 -9.43
N ALA A 984 -18.64 28.08 -8.28
CA ALA A 984 -17.27 27.62 -8.09
C ALA A 984 -17.14 26.10 -8.29
N GLN A 985 -18.11 25.31 -7.79
CA GLN A 985 -18.22 23.88 -8.10
C GLN A 985 -18.31 23.65 -9.62
N LEU A 986 -19.18 24.39 -10.32
CA LEU A 986 -19.39 24.25 -11.76
C LEU A 986 -18.16 24.63 -12.60
N LEU A 987 -17.28 25.52 -12.13
CA LEU A 987 -15.98 25.78 -12.79
C LEU A 987 -15.09 24.52 -12.76
N GLY A 988 -15.00 23.83 -11.61
CA GLY A 988 -14.27 22.57 -11.49
C GLY A 988 -14.88 21.43 -12.30
N ILE A 989 -16.21 21.30 -12.29
CA ILE A 989 -16.94 20.34 -13.15
C ILE A 989 -16.66 20.62 -14.63
N ALA A 990 -16.75 21.88 -15.06
CA ALA A 990 -16.55 22.27 -16.46
C ALA A 990 -15.12 22.05 -16.94
N TYR A 991 -14.12 22.24 -16.06
CA TYR A 991 -12.74 21.83 -16.33
C TYR A 991 -12.67 20.33 -16.66
N VAL A 992 -13.19 19.49 -15.77
CA VAL A 992 -13.16 18.03 -15.94
C VAL A 992 -13.92 17.58 -17.20
N ALA A 993 -15.11 18.14 -17.45
CA ALA A 993 -15.93 17.76 -18.60
C ALA A 993 -15.33 18.17 -19.97
N LEU A 994 -14.66 19.32 -20.05
CA LEU A 994 -14.19 19.91 -21.31
C LEU A 994 -12.69 19.73 -21.57
N ALA A 995 -11.95 19.14 -20.63
CA ALA A 995 -10.56 18.72 -20.84
C ALA A 995 -10.46 17.56 -21.84
N GLN A 996 -9.34 17.49 -22.56
CA GLN A 996 -8.93 16.27 -23.27
C GLN A 996 -8.62 15.14 -22.26
N GLY A 997 -8.66 13.90 -22.74
CA GLY A 997 -8.61 12.71 -21.90
C GLY A 997 -9.93 12.41 -21.21
N VAL A 998 -9.93 11.47 -20.27
CA VAL A 998 -11.16 10.88 -19.69
C VAL A 998 -11.63 11.70 -18.47
N PRO A 999 -12.85 12.26 -18.46
CA PRO A 999 -13.42 12.93 -17.30
C PRO A 999 -13.85 11.94 -16.24
N PHE A 1000 -13.57 12.29 -14.98
CA PHE A 1000 -13.95 11.50 -13.82
C PHE A 1000 -14.61 12.39 -12.77
N PHE A 1001 -15.83 12.00 -12.40
CA PHE A 1001 -16.69 12.72 -11.46
C PHE A 1001 -17.01 11.81 -10.27
N HIS A 1002 -16.85 12.31 -9.05
CA HIS A 1002 -17.32 11.63 -7.85
C HIS A 1002 -18.86 11.71 -7.76
N ALA A 1003 -19.52 10.63 -7.33
CA ALA A 1003 -20.96 10.60 -7.18
C ALA A 1003 -21.45 11.70 -6.22
N GLY A 1004 -22.45 12.45 -6.67
CA GLY A 1004 -22.99 13.61 -5.98
C GLY A 1004 -22.19 14.91 -6.15
N MET A 1005 -21.09 14.93 -6.91
CA MET A 1005 -20.37 16.16 -7.25
C MET A 1005 -21.28 17.18 -7.96
N ASP A 1006 -22.22 16.70 -8.78
CA ASP A 1006 -23.27 17.46 -9.44
C ASP A 1006 -24.44 17.85 -8.51
N LEU A 1007 -24.51 17.22 -7.33
CA LEU A 1007 -25.49 17.49 -6.27
C LEU A 1007 -24.88 18.29 -5.09
N LEU A 1008 -23.70 18.90 -5.29
CA LEU A 1008 -22.96 19.64 -4.26
C LEU A 1008 -22.60 18.79 -3.03
N ARG A 1009 -22.43 17.47 -3.19
CA ARG A 1009 -22.23 16.50 -2.09
C ARG A 1009 -21.13 16.94 -1.12
N SER A 1010 -21.45 16.86 0.16
CA SER A 1010 -20.59 17.08 1.31
C SER A 1010 -20.46 15.76 2.08
N LYS A 1011 -19.35 15.57 2.78
CA LYS A 1011 -19.20 14.56 3.84
C LYS A 1011 -18.99 15.23 5.20
N SER A 1012 -19.51 16.46 5.35
CA SER A 1012 -19.28 17.36 6.50
C SER A 1012 -17.80 17.51 6.87
N PHE A 1013 -16.97 17.74 5.85
CA PHE A 1013 -15.51 17.89 5.90
C PHE A 1013 -14.71 16.62 6.22
N ASP A 1014 -15.32 15.44 6.26
CA ASP A 1014 -14.56 14.20 6.44
C ASP A 1014 -13.60 13.96 5.26
N ARG A 1015 -12.31 13.87 5.57
CA ARG A 1015 -11.25 13.65 4.57
C ARG A 1015 -11.01 12.17 4.23
N ASP A 1016 -11.46 11.25 5.06
CA ASP A 1016 -11.14 9.84 4.93
C ASP A 1016 -12.29 9.00 5.51
N SER A 1017 -13.34 8.92 4.70
CA SER A 1017 -14.68 8.50 5.11
C SER A 1017 -14.94 7.01 4.87
N TYR A 1018 -13.87 6.22 4.71
CA TYR A 1018 -13.92 4.79 4.40
C TYR A 1018 -14.74 3.98 5.39
N ASN A 1019 -14.65 4.32 6.67
CA ASN A 1019 -15.34 3.66 7.79
C ASN A 1019 -16.14 4.70 8.61
N SER A 1020 -16.87 5.58 7.90
CA SER A 1020 -17.67 6.68 8.47
C SER A 1020 -19.19 6.46 8.31
N GLY A 1021 -19.60 5.22 8.03
CA GLY A 1021 -21.00 4.81 7.95
C GLY A 1021 -21.78 5.42 6.79
N ASP A 1022 -23.04 4.98 6.67
CA ASP A 1022 -24.01 5.55 5.74
C ASP A 1022 -24.26 7.06 6.03
N TRP A 1023 -24.11 7.51 7.29
CA TRP A 1023 -24.46 8.87 7.73
C TRP A 1023 -23.60 9.98 7.10
N PHE A 1024 -22.27 9.88 7.17
CA PHE A 1024 -21.38 10.89 6.59
C PHE A 1024 -21.27 10.76 5.06
N ASN A 1025 -21.41 9.55 4.52
CA ASN A 1025 -21.33 9.28 3.09
C ASN A 1025 -22.65 9.51 2.33
N LYS A 1026 -23.79 9.75 3.01
CA LYS A 1026 -25.12 9.88 2.42
C LYS A 1026 -25.17 10.74 1.14
N LEU A 1027 -25.83 10.18 0.12
CA LEU A 1027 -26.18 10.85 -1.12
C LEU A 1027 -27.73 10.97 -1.20
N ASP A 1028 -28.26 12.16 -1.52
CA ASP A 1028 -29.69 12.47 -1.48
C ASP A 1028 -30.26 12.77 -2.89
N PHE A 1029 -30.76 11.73 -3.56
CA PHE A 1029 -31.41 11.84 -4.88
C PHE A 1029 -32.78 12.55 -4.86
N SER A 1030 -33.29 13.00 -3.70
CA SER A 1030 -34.45 13.91 -3.66
C SER A 1030 -34.06 15.37 -3.92
N TYR A 1031 -32.75 15.67 -4.02
CA TYR A 1031 -32.16 16.98 -4.26
C TYR A 1031 -32.48 18.04 -3.19
N GLN A 1032 -32.95 17.61 -2.01
CA GLN A 1032 -33.32 18.54 -0.93
C GLN A 1032 -32.11 18.95 -0.07
N GLN A 1033 -31.12 18.06 0.08
CA GLN A 1033 -29.93 18.30 0.90
C GLN A 1033 -28.67 17.74 0.24
N ASN A 1034 -27.50 18.24 0.63
CA ASN A 1034 -26.19 17.78 0.14
C ASN A 1034 -25.33 17.07 1.20
N ASN A 1035 -25.89 16.80 2.38
CA ASN A 1035 -25.22 16.25 3.56
C ASN A 1035 -24.19 17.16 4.28
N PHE A 1036 -24.23 18.49 4.05
CA PHE A 1036 -23.45 19.45 4.83
C PHE A 1036 -24.10 19.76 6.19
N GLY A 1037 -23.28 19.84 7.25
CA GLY A 1037 -23.70 20.21 8.60
C GLY A 1037 -24.41 19.08 9.34
N VAL A 1038 -23.88 17.84 9.28
CA VAL A 1038 -24.47 16.65 9.91
C VAL A 1038 -23.70 16.14 11.15
N GLY A 1039 -22.85 16.98 11.74
CA GLY A 1039 -21.97 16.67 12.86
C GLY A 1039 -20.50 16.87 12.48
N ALA A 1040 -19.63 17.00 13.50
CA ALA A 1040 -18.19 16.94 13.28
C ALA A 1040 -17.81 15.57 12.68
N PRO A 1041 -16.90 15.50 11.69
CA PRO A 1041 -16.51 14.24 11.05
C PRO A 1041 -15.65 13.37 11.97
N ILE A 1042 -15.46 12.08 11.61
CA ILE A 1042 -14.85 11.06 12.49
C ILE A 1042 -13.51 11.52 13.07
N ALA A 1043 -13.38 11.44 14.40
CA ALA A 1043 -12.26 11.99 15.16
C ALA A 1043 -10.89 11.48 14.68
N GLU A 1044 -10.77 10.16 14.44
CA GLU A 1044 -9.52 9.48 14.07
C GLU A 1044 -8.74 10.17 12.94
N LYS A 1045 -9.46 10.69 11.94
CA LYS A 1045 -8.86 11.30 10.75
C LYS A 1045 -8.99 12.82 10.73
N ASN A 1046 -9.87 13.42 11.55
CA ASN A 1046 -10.28 14.81 11.41
C ASN A 1046 -10.19 15.67 12.69
N GLN A 1047 -9.92 15.09 13.88
CA GLN A 1047 -9.98 15.82 15.16
C GLN A 1047 -8.99 17.00 15.24
N GLU A 1048 -7.79 16.85 14.68
CA GLU A 1048 -6.78 17.92 14.54
C GLU A 1048 -7.30 19.16 13.80
N ASN A 1049 -8.30 18.99 12.94
CA ASN A 1049 -8.92 20.04 12.12
C ASN A 1049 -10.28 20.50 12.67
N TRP A 1050 -10.79 19.91 13.76
CA TRP A 1050 -12.11 20.25 14.30
C TRP A 1050 -12.26 21.73 14.69
N TRP A 1051 -11.19 22.40 15.10
CA TRP A 1051 -11.21 23.82 15.46
C TRP A 1051 -11.47 24.77 14.26
N ILE A 1052 -11.13 24.35 13.03
CA ILE A 1052 -11.53 25.07 11.79
C ILE A 1052 -12.82 24.54 11.17
N ILE A 1053 -13.13 23.24 11.38
CA ILE A 1053 -14.32 22.58 10.84
C ILE A 1053 -15.60 23.01 11.57
N LYS A 1054 -15.63 22.94 12.91
CA LYS A 1054 -16.85 23.15 13.69
C LYS A 1054 -17.48 24.54 13.49
N PRO A 1055 -16.72 25.66 13.49
CA PRO A 1055 -17.28 26.97 13.18
C PRO A 1055 -17.91 27.06 11.78
N ARG A 1056 -17.39 26.29 10.80
CA ARG A 1056 -17.95 26.22 9.45
C ARG A 1056 -19.21 25.35 9.39
N LEU A 1057 -19.23 24.20 10.05
CA LEU A 1057 -20.44 23.37 10.16
C LEU A 1057 -21.60 24.11 10.84
N ALA A 1058 -21.30 24.92 11.86
CA ALA A 1058 -22.26 25.78 12.55
C ALA A 1058 -22.77 26.96 11.70
N ASN A 1059 -22.13 27.29 10.57
CA ASN A 1059 -22.47 28.44 9.73
C ASN A 1059 -23.56 28.08 8.69
N PRO A 1060 -24.83 28.50 8.85
CA PRO A 1060 -25.93 28.11 7.95
C PRO A 1060 -25.82 28.73 6.55
N ASN A 1061 -24.89 29.67 6.33
CA ASN A 1061 -24.59 30.20 4.99
C ASN A 1061 -23.79 29.20 4.14
N LEU A 1062 -23.14 28.20 4.75
CA LEU A 1062 -22.38 27.16 4.06
C LEU A 1062 -23.22 25.92 3.70
N LYS A 1063 -24.50 25.84 4.08
CA LYS A 1063 -25.43 24.78 3.61
C LYS A 1063 -26.19 25.26 2.36
N PRO A 1064 -26.13 24.59 1.20
CA PRO A 1064 -26.76 25.06 -0.03
C PRO A 1064 -28.29 24.92 0.05
N HIS A 1065 -29.02 25.62 -0.84
CA HIS A 1065 -30.45 25.39 -1.02
C HIS A 1065 -30.71 24.27 -2.03
N ALA A 1066 -31.88 23.63 -1.94
CA ALA A 1066 -32.34 22.64 -2.94
C ALA A 1066 -32.31 23.19 -4.38
N ASN A 1067 -32.57 24.49 -4.56
CA ASN A 1067 -32.45 25.16 -5.86
C ASN A 1067 -31.01 25.26 -6.37
N ASP A 1068 -30.02 25.39 -5.47
CA ASP A 1068 -28.60 25.39 -5.86
C ASP A 1068 -28.17 23.98 -6.31
N ILE A 1069 -28.61 22.94 -5.60
CA ILE A 1069 -28.40 21.52 -5.95
C ILE A 1069 -29.02 21.20 -7.31
N ALA A 1070 -30.31 21.53 -7.50
CA ALA A 1070 -31.02 21.30 -8.75
C ALA A 1070 -30.41 22.09 -9.93
N PHE A 1071 -29.92 23.31 -9.68
CA PHE A 1071 -29.18 24.11 -10.66
C PHE A 1071 -27.86 23.45 -11.05
N THR A 1072 -27.04 23.01 -10.08
CA THR A 1072 -25.77 22.33 -10.35
C THR A 1072 -25.98 21.06 -11.19
N HIS A 1073 -26.95 20.22 -10.83
CA HIS A 1073 -27.31 19.02 -11.59
C HIS A 1073 -27.78 19.35 -13.01
N ALA A 1074 -28.57 20.41 -13.19
CA ALA A 1074 -29.04 20.82 -14.51
C ALA A 1074 -27.90 21.29 -15.41
N VAL A 1075 -26.96 22.09 -14.88
CA VAL A 1075 -25.79 22.56 -15.65
C VAL A 1075 -24.75 21.44 -15.87
N PHE A 1076 -24.58 20.51 -14.94
CA PHE A 1076 -23.75 19.31 -15.12
C PHE A 1076 -24.16 18.52 -16.38
N LYS A 1077 -25.46 18.33 -16.59
CA LYS A 1077 -25.99 17.68 -17.80
C LYS A 1077 -25.74 18.48 -19.07
N ASP A 1078 -25.78 19.80 -19.00
CA ASP A 1078 -25.45 20.64 -20.15
C ASP A 1078 -23.93 20.60 -20.46
N LEU A 1079 -23.07 20.42 -19.46
CA LEU A 1079 -21.62 20.17 -19.64
C LEU A 1079 -21.33 18.79 -20.26
N LEU A 1080 -22.04 17.74 -19.87
CA LEU A 1080 -21.97 16.43 -20.53
C LEU A 1080 -22.41 16.51 -22.00
N LYS A 1081 -23.52 17.21 -22.29
CA LYS A 1081 -23.99 17.44 -23.67
C LYS A 1081 -22.99 18.27 -24.49
N LEU A 1082 -22.31 19.25 -23.88
CA LEU A 1082 -21.25 20.03 -24.54
C LEU A 1082 -20.07 19.12 -24.92
N ARG A 1083 -19.57 18.28 -24.01
CA ARG A 1083 -18.50 17.31 -24.33
C ARG A 1083 -18.92 16.37 -25.48
N ASN A 1084 -20.17 15.93 -25.46
CA ASN A 1084 -20.69 14.97 -26.44
C ASN A 1084 -21.10 15.60 -27.79
N SER A 1085 -21.28 16.93 -27.88
CA SER A 1085 -21.67 17.62 -29.11
C SER A 1085 -20.60 17.61 -30.20
N SER A 1086 -19.34 17.35 -29.84
CA SER A 1086 -18.19 17.39 -30.75
C SER A 1086 -17.12 16.38 -30.35
N THR A 1087 -16.40 15.81 -31.31
CA THR A 1087 -15.15 15.07 -31.06
C THR A 1087 -13.96 15.98 -30.75
N LEU A 1088 -14.09 17.31 -30.83
CA LEU A 1088 -13.02 18.24 -30.48
C LEU A 1088 -12.74 18.34 -28.98
N PHE A 1089 -13.69 17.96 -28.12
CA PHE A 1089 -13.45 17.75 -26.68
C PHE A 1089 -12.86 16.37 -26.36
N ARG A 1090 -12.66 15.54 -27.39
CA ARG A 1090 -12.36 14.09 -27.32
C ARG A 1090 -11.45 13.71 -28.50
N LEU A 1091 -10.34 14.43 -28.64
CA LEU A 1091 -9.39 14.22 -29.74
C LEU A 1091 -8.74 12.85 -29.57
N ARG A 1092 -8.67 12.07 -30.66
CA ARG A 1092 -8.39 10.62 -30.62
C ARG A 1092 -6.93 10.23 -30.43
N ARG A 1093 -6.04 11.23 -30.49
CA ARG A 1093 -4.60 11.03 -30.49
C ARG A 1093 -3.90 12.23 -29.88
N GLY A 1094 -2.77 12.01 -29.21
CA GLY A 1094 -1.90 13.11 -28.73
C GLY A 1094 -1.49 14.08 -29.85
N GLU A 1095 -1.23 13.57 -31.05
CA GLU A 1095 -0.96 14.38 -32.25
C GLU A 1095 -2.11 15.32 -32.60
N ASP A 1096 -3.36 14.87 -32.49
CA ASP A 1096 -4.54 15.67 -32.84
C ASP A 1096 -4.73 16.81 -31.84
N VAL A 1097 -4.44 16.58 -30.55
CA VAL A 1097 -4.39 17.62 -29.51
C VAL A 1097 -3.30 18.64 -29.82
N VAL A 1098 -2.06 18.19 -30.08
CA VAL A 1098 -0.93 19.06 -30.43
C VAL A 1098 -1.21 19.84 -31.72
N GLN A 1099 -1.90 19.27 -32.70
CA GLN A 1099 -2.25 19.98 -33.93
C GLN A 1099 -3.36 21.01 -33.72
N ARG A 1100 -4.43 20.68 -32.97
CA ARG A 1100 -5.73 21.38 -33.03
C ARG A 1100 -6.08 22.23 -31.82
N LEU A 1101 -5.46 21.98 -30.66
CA LEU A 1101 -5.71 22.72 -29.42
C LEU A 1101 -4.70 23.86 -29.26
N ARG A 1102 -5.18 25.08 -29.01
CA ARG A 1102 -4.32 26.23 -28.67
C ARG A 1102 -4.89 26.95 -27.46
N PHE A 1103 -4.03 27.54 -26.64
CA PHE A 1103 -4.44 28.50 -25.63
C PHE A 1103 -4.20 29.93 -26.11
N ALA A 1104 -5.22 30.77 -25.93
CA ALA A 1104 -5.11 32.23 -25.96
C ALA A 1104 -5.08 32.76 -24.53
N ASN A 1105 -4.83 34.07 -24.38
CA ASN A 1105 -4.65 34.73 -23.08
C ASN A 1105 -3.57 34.03 -22.23
N THR A 1106 -2.33 34.06 -22.72
CA THR A 1106 -1.12 33.41 -22.17
C THR A 1106 0.00 34.43 -21.99
N GLY A 1107 1.13 34.03 -21.37
CA GLY A 1107 2.27 34.93 -21.12
C GLY A 1107 2.05 35.91 -19.95
N PRO A 1108 3.01 36.82 -19.69
CA PRO A 1108 2.99 37.69 -18.51
C PRO A 1108 1.99 38.83 -18.62
N GLY A 1109 1.51 39.13 -19.84
CA GLY A 1109 0.47 40.12 -20.11
C GLY A 1109 -0.96 39.57 -20.11
N GLN A 1110 -1.16 38.30 -19.74
CA GLN A 1110 -2.50 37.69 -19.74
C GLN A 1110 -3.44 38.35 -18.74
N GLN A 1111 -4.73 38.45 -19.09
CA GLN A 1111 -5.79 38.80 -18.16
C GLN A 1111 -5.94 37.67 -17.12
N ALA A 1112 -5.42 37.89 -15.91
CA ALA A 1112 -5.57 36.95 -14.81
C ALA A 1112 -7.06 36.63 -14.58
N GLY A 1113 -7.37 35.33 -14.45
CA GLY A 1113 -8.74 34.86 -14.24
C GLY A 1113 -9.49 34.36 -15.48
N VAL A 1114 -8.90 34.47 -16.68
CA VAL A 1114 -9.51 33.97 -17.91
C VAL A 1114 -8.60 32.93 -18.59
N ILE A 1115 -9.08 31.69 -18.73
CA ILE A 1115 -8.42 30.67 -19.56
C ILE A 1115 -9.20 30.56 -20.87
N ALA A 1116 -8.52 30.75 -22.00
CA ALA A 1116 -9.12 30.70 -23.33
C ALA A 1116 -8.54 29.53 -24.14
N MET A 1117 -9.35 28.49 -24.38
CA MET A 1117 -8.99 27.33 -25.18
C MET A 1117 -9.65 27.43 -26.56
N VAL A 1118 -8.88 27.21 -27.62
CA VAL A 1118 -9.34 27.21 -29.02
C VAL A 1118 -9.10 25.82 -29.61
N LEU A 1119 -10.12 25.26 -30.25
CA LEU A 1119 -10.10 23.95 -30.89
C LEU A 1119 -10.42 24.08 -32.38
N ASP A 1120 -9.56 23.53 -33.23
CA ASP A 1120 -9.70 23.54 -34.69
C ASP A 1120 -10.35 22.25 -35.24
N GLY A 1121 -11.55 22.41 -35.80
CA GLY A 1121 -12.35 21.35 -36.40
C GLY A 1121 -12.17 21.16 -37.90
N GLU A 1122 -11.36 21.97 -38.58
CA GLU A 1122 -11.20 21.84 -40.03
C GLU A 1122 -10.66 20.45 -40.39
N ASN A 1123 -11.42 19.76 -41.26
CA ASN A 1123 -11.13 18.42 -41.75
C ASN A 1123 -10.97 17.35 -40.63
N TYR A 1124 -11.69 17.47 -39.50
CA TYR A 1124 -11.70 16.47 -38.43
C TYR A 1124 -13.04 15.73 -38.32
N ALA A 1125 -12.99 14.41 -38.19
CA ALA A 1125 -14.18 13.56 -38.18
C ALA A 1125 -14.99 13.75 -36.88
N GLY A 1126 -16.30 14.00 -37.01
CA GLY A 1126 -17.21 14.23 -35.88
C GLY A 1126 -17.05 15.59 -35.17
N ALA A 1127 -16.27 16.52 -35.73
CA ALA A 1127 -16.02 17.82 -35.12
C ALA A 1127 -17.31 18.66 -34.96
N ASN A 1128 -18.28 18.50 -35.86
CA ASN A 1128 -19.58 19.19 -35.92
C ASN A 1128 -19.54 20.73 -36.03
N PHE A 1129 -18.39 21.36 -35.78
CA PHE A 1129 -18.12 22.78 -35.85
C PHE A 1129 -16.72 22.99 -36.45
N ARG A 1130 -16.49 24.05 -37.24
CA ARG A 1130 -15.16 24.39 -37.76
C ARG A 1130 -14.21 24.86 -36.67
N ARG A 1131 -14.77 25.50 -35.63
CA ARG A 1131 -14.00 26.05 -34.51
C ARG A 1131 -14.85 26.04 -33.24
N ILE A 1132 -14.20 25.76 -32.12
CA ILE A 1132 -14.76 25.97 -30.78
C ILE A 1132 -13.80 26.88 -30.01
N VAL A 1133 -14.35 27.86 -29.29
CA VAL A 1133 -13.62 28.71 -28.34
C VAL A 1133 -14.28 28.55 -26.97
N VAL A 1134 -13.54 28.04 -25.99
CA VAL A 1134 -13.98 27.88 -24.61
C VAL A 1134 -13.30 28.92 -23.74
N LEU A 1135 -14.09 29.71 -23.02
CA LEU A 1135 -13.62 30.76 -22.12
C LEU A 1135 -14.06 30.44 -20.70
N PHE A 1136 -13.10 30.12 -19.84
CA PHE A 1136 -13.29 29.96 -18.40
C PHE A 1136 -13.05 31.30 -17.73
N ASN A 1137 -14.11 32.04 -17.37
CA ASN A 1137 -14.00 33.19 -16.49
C ASN A 1137 -14.19 32.73 -15.03
N ILE A 1138 -13.11 32.68 -14.26
CA ILE A 1138 -13.14 32.27 -12.84
C ILE A 1138 -13.41 33.47 -11.89
N ASP A 1139 -13.39 34.68 -12.43
CA ASP A 1139 -13.52 35.93 -11.69
C ASP A 1139 -14.96 36.14 -11.17
N LYS A 1140 -15.10 36.95 -10.11
CA LYS A 1140 -16.40 37.46 -9.62
C LYS A 1140 -16.98 38.57 -10.48
N HIS A 1141 -16.23 39.04 -11.48
CA HIS A 1141 -16.65 40.09 -12.41
C HIS A 1141 -16.72 39.57 -13.85
N ASP A 1142 -17.60 40.17 -14.64
CA ASP A 1142 -17.67 39.92 -16.08
C ASP A 1142 -16.35 40.35 -16.73
N ARG A 1143 -15.83 39.54 -17.64
CA ARG A 1143 -14.56 39.79 -18.33
C ARG A 1143 -14.77 39.89 -19.83
N SER A 1144 -14.16 40.90 -20.44
CA SER A 1144 -14.01 41.02 -21.89
C SER A 1144 -12.58 40.65 -22.30
N LEU A 1145 -12.46 39.88 -23.38
CA LEU A 1145 -11.20 39.39 -23.94
C LEU A 1145 -11.28 39.45 -25.47
N SER A 1146 -10.26 40.00 -26.13
CA SER A 1146 -10.09 39.88 -27.57
C SER A 1146 -9.10 38.76 -27.90
N ILE A 1147 -9.43 37.93 -28.89
CA ILE A 1147 -8.55 36.84 -29.37
C ILE A 1147 -8.18 37.11 -30.82
N ALA A 1148 -6.89 37.28 -31.08
CA ALA A 1148 -6.37 37.60 -32.41
C ALA A 1148 -6.78 36.54 -33.45
N GLY A 1149 -7.24 36.98 -34.61
CA GLY A 1149 -7.71 36.09 -35.69
C GLY A 1149 -9.13 35.58 -35.51
N THR A 1150 -9.91 36.14 -34.57
CA THR A 1150 -11.35 35.86 -34.44
C THR A 1150 -12.25 36.97 -34.97
N GLU A 1151 -11.70 38.16 -35.29
CA GLU A 1151 -12.42 39.41 -35.55
C GLU A 1151 -13.43 39.33 -36.71
N SER A 1152 -13.19 38.45 -37.68
CA SER A 1152 -14.03 38.23 -38.86
C SER A 1152 -14.84 36.92 -38.81
N LEU A 1153 -14.78 36.16 -37.71
CA LEU A 1153 -15.45 34.87 -37.60
C LEU A 1153 -16.92 35.02 -37.14
N PRO A 1154 -17.85 34.25 -37.71
CA PRO A 1154 -19.25 34.23 -37.27
C PRO A 1154 -19.43 33.33 -36.04
N LEU A 1155 -18.74 33.65 -34.94
CA LEU A 1155 -18.84 32.87 -33.69
C LEU A 1155 -20.15 33.19 -32.95
N THR A 1156 -20.83 32.16 -32.46
CA THR A 1156 -22.04 32.27 -31.63
C THR A 1156 -21.93 31.41 -30.39
N LEU A 1157 -22.68 31.72 -29.32
CA LEU A 1157 -22.75 30.89 -28.11
C LEU A 1157 -23.27 29.48 -28.47
N HIS A 1158 -22.66 28.42 -27.94
CA HIS A 1158 -23.01 27.04 -28.30
C HIS A 1158 -24.50 26.75 -28.04
N PRO A 1159 -25.25 26.08 -28.95
CA PRO A 1159 -26.69 25.86 -28.83
C PRO A 1159 -27.15 25.26 -27.50
N VAL A 1160 -26.41 24.28 -26.95
CA VAL A 1160 -26.63 23.72 -25.61
C VAL A 1160 -26.65 24.79 -24.51
N GLN A 1161 -25.78 25.81 -24.55
CA GLN A 1161 -25.77 26.89 -23.56
C GLN A 1161 -26.85 27.95 -23.82
N GLN A 1162 -27.19 28.23 -25.09
CA GLN A 1162 -28.34 29.08 -25.43
C GLN A 1162 -29.65 28.51 -24.86
N GLN A 1163 -29.84 27.20 -24.99
CA GLN A 1163 -31.07 26.48 -24.60
C GLN A 1163 -31.03 25.95 -23.16
N GLY A 1164 -29.84 25.82 -22.57
CA GLY A 1164 -29.59 25.14 -21.29
C GLY A 1164 -30.14 25.82 -20.03
N ALA A 1165 -29.85 25.21 -18.89
CA ALA A 1165 -30.40 25.61 -17.59
C ALA A 1165 -29.81 26.91 -17.03
N ASP A 1166 -28.56 27.24 -17.39
CA ASP A 1166 -27.90 28.43 -16.85
C ASP A 1166 -28.36 29.72 -17.57
N ALA A 1167 -29.06 30.59 -16.84
CA ALA A 1167 -29.45 31.91 -17.33
C ALA A 1167 -28.27 32.90 -17.45
N ARG A 1168 -27.18 32.72 -16.68
CA ARG A 1168 -26.03 33.63 -16.70
C ARG A 1168 -25.21 33.47 -17.97
N VAL A 1169 -24.84 32.25 -18.35
CA VAL A 1169 -24.04 32.00 -19.57
C VAL A 1169 -24.72 32.49 -20.86
N LYS A 1170 -26.06 32.62 -20.87
CA LYS A 1170 -26.82 33.19 -22.01
C LYS A 1170 -26.55 34.68 -22.26
N ALA A 1171 -25.97 35.39 -21.30
CA ALA A 1171 -25.47 36.75 -21.48
C ALA A 1171 -24.04 36.81 -22.08
N ALA A 1172 -23.35 35.68 -22.19
CA ALA A 1172 -22.06 35.62 -22.87
C ALA A 1172 -22.25 35.92 -24.37
N SER A 1173 -21.40 36.81 -24.91
CA SER A 1173 -21.55 37.31 -26.27
C SER A 1173 -20.20 37.49 -26.96
N PHE A 1174 -20.24 37.55 -28.29
CA PHE A 1174 -19.09 37.82 -29.14
C PHE A 1174 -19.47 38.89 -30.16
N ASN A 1175 -18.69 39.98 -30.22
CA ASN A 1175 -18.91 41.10 -31.12
C ASN A 1175 -17.58 41.58 -31.70
N SER A 1176 -17.41 41.51 -33.03
CA SER A 1176 -16.27 42.11 -33.76
C SER A 1176 -14.86 41.76 -33.21
N GLY A 1177 -14.67 40.55 -32.69
CA GLY A 1177 -13.39 40.08 -32.12
C GLY A 1177 -13.29 40.14 -30.59
N GLU A 1178 -14.22 40.81 -29.91
CA GLU A 1178 -14.30 40.85 -28.45
C GLU A 1178 -15.34 39.84 -27.94
N PHE A 1179 -14.92 38.99 -27.01
CA PHE A 1179 -15.79 38.09 -26.24
C PHE A 1179 -16.08 38.72 -24.88
N THR A 1180 -17.34 38.71 -24.45
CA THR A 1180 -17.74 39.06 -23.08
C THR A 1180 -18.27 37.81 -22.38
N VAL A 1181 -17.69 37.47 -21.22
CA VAL A 1181 -18.03 36.28 -20.43
C VAL A 1181 -18.41 36.69 -19.01
N PRO A 1182 -19.61 36.36 -18.53
CA PRO A 1182 -20.05 36.72 -17.19
C PRO A 1182 -19.20 36.12 -16.06
N ALA A 1183 -19.31 36.69 -14.86
CA ALA A 1183 -18.66 36.22 -13.65
C ALA A 1183 -18.88 34.71 -13.36
N ARG A 1184 -17.82 34.01 -12.94
CA ARG A 1184 -17.78 32.58 -12.57
C ARG A 1184 -18.51 31.68 -13.57
N THR A 1185 -18.17 31.80 -14.85
CA THR A 1185 -18.90 31.16 -15.97
C THR A 1185 -17.91 30.57 -16.99
N VAL A 1186 -18.24 29.40 -17.52
CA VAL A 1186 -17.56 28.82 -18.69
C VAL A 1186 -18.46 28.98 -19.90
N ALA A 1187 -18.05 29.81 -20.87
CA ALA A 1187 -18.78 30.03 -22.11
C ALA A 1187 -18.10 29.31 -23.28
N VAL A 1188 -18.89 28.59 -24.07
CA VAL A 1188 -18.44 27.87 -25.27
C VAL A 1188 -19.02 28.58 -26.48
N PHE A 1189 -18.17 29.09 -27.36
CA PHE A 1189 -18.56 29.68 -28.64
C PHE A 1189 -18.18 28.73 -29.79
N VAL A 1190 -19.00 28.69 -30.84
CA VAL A 1190 -18.82 27.80 -31.99
C VAL A 1190 -18.92 28.56 -33.31
N GLN A 1191 -18.18 28.08 -34.30
CA GLN A 1191 -18.35 28.41 -35.71
C GLN A 1191 -19.01 27.22 -36.41
N GLU A 1192 -20.19 27.43 -36.98
CA GLU A 1192 -20.89 26.39 -37.75
C GLU A 1192 -20.13 26.01 -39.04
N ASN A 1193 -20.50 24.85 -39.59
CA ASN A 1193 -19.83 24.20 -40.73
C ASN A 1193 -20.18 24.81 -42.10
#